data_AF-A0A428YS41-F1
#
_entry.id   AF-A0A428YS41-F1
#
_cell.length_a   1.000
_cell.length_b   1.000
_cell.length_c   1.000
_cell.angle_alpha   90.00
_cell.angle_beta   90.00
_cell.angle_gamma   90.00
#
_symmetry.space_group_name_H-M   'P 1'
#
loop_
_entity.id
_entity.type
_entity.pdbx_description
1 polymer ?
#
loop_
_entity_poly.entity_id
_entity_poly.type
_entity_poly.pdbx_seq_one_letter_code
_entity_poly.pdbx_strand_id
1 'polypeptide(L)'
;MTAGAYSFLPWLRRGIATRINAPAAAATRAAVTVKLSVRGAGIGGGVVALPVEHEVAVYGPGDVVGVDPRAIVRTDPHHWITNFDPNYLPAIEFYDEDFPWRYSPAVVEPATGRLQPWLALIVLSEDEFRDQGQLPGRPLPSIGIDDLSVLPPADQLGAWAHVHVNRTITASDAETVAADVPEALIRLAAVVAENPDLACSRLLCPRRLDPEQGYHAFLVPTFETGRLAGLGLDPAGSPSAVQSSWVDYAGRPEPAGLCYYHRWQFRTSPVGDFEYLARLLKPRTAGARVGSRDMDVRAPDPELGLPGITSPQLGGVLRLGGALKVPDKALNQEELAEQTLYENWDQPYPTAFQQALAAVIDLADDYLDQRVTGVDPLVTPPLYGRWHARVSRLLTERDGTAITPNDNWVHELNLDPRFRVPAGLGGRVVRTHDEEYMRAAWDQLGDVLAANKRIRAAQVARELGFSLHRGHLEPLRLVTPGQLLTLSAPVQSRLLPGAGFALAAAGAAPLTIAAGIADSRMTATVVSPVLRRITRPGSRLMRGLPFGPGAGTGGVDVAAGAPEVPPARQDLLARMNDGTVTAAPPKVAPAGVVTVDALEEVLAGPVIGIAEAAAGPVPNPVPTLATSADFVISLPGEGVSPTAGGTDSIEAARFKQALNGAYEAFNTAAVAGAVAPRDRLDLDTLAEATMDAVHPDRTVPRRAMAGMTLPARFLAPGDGGDGGVITARSPAAPDLLGEVMAYPIIDLPMFRPLMDMGPELFCPNIDLVLPDSVTLLETNPRFIESYLVGLNHEMSRELLWREYPTDQRGSVFRQFWDVRSGLPLPSESAEARRERLRDIPPIDVWDPASALGAHNNRGASVEELVLVIRGELLKKYPTAVIYAHRAVWTGQARELAELGPGEADNPPHDKVRMPAFDAKLDPDIYFFGFDLTEEIARGDDDPAVDAGWFFVLKERPGEPRFGLDIEREGALEVWNDLAWPDVIPAGGGAGPTYIRLDADTPTPPLETPTDPEKTAQFTEDSALTWNAEINAADLAYILFQAPVLIAIHAREMLQDG
;
A
#
# COMPACT_ATOMS: atom_id res chain seq x y z
N MET A 1 16.27 10.16 2.68
CA MET A 1 16.99 11.25 3.37
C MET A 1 17.87 11.95 2.36
N THR A 2 17.29 12.75 1.45
CA THR A 2 18.09 13.59 0.55
C THR A 2 18.97 14.52 1.39
N ALA A 3 20.23 14.71 0.99
CA ALA A 3 20.94 15.95 1.31
C ALA A 3 20.13 17.08 0.67
N GLY A 4 19.22 17.70 1.44
CA GLY A 4 18.38 18.78 0.96
C GLY A 4 19.26 20.00 0.78
N ALA A 5 19.65 20.30 -0.45
CA ALA A 5 20.31 21.56 -0.76
C ALA A 5 19.26 22.67 -0.82
N TYR A 6 19.47 23.75 -0.06
CA TYR A 6 18.62 24.93 -0.08
C TYR A 6 19.26 26.02 -0.94
N SER A 7 18.43 26.77 -1.64
CA SER A 7 18.87 27.96 -2.36
C SER A 7 17.99 29.15 -2.01
N PHE A 8 18.62 30.30 -1.80
CA PHE A 8 17.96 31.53 -1.40
C PHE A 8 18.09 32.60 -2.49
N LEU A 9 17.02 33.34 -2.77
CA LEU A 9 17.08 34.54 -3.60
C LEU A 9 16.63 35.76 -2.78
N PRO A 10 17.27 36.94 -2.96
CA PRO A 10 16.97 38.10 -2.13
C PRO A 10 15.59 38.69 -2.41
N TRP A 11 15.05 38.46 -3.61
CA TRP A 11 13.68 38.82 -3.99
C TRP A 11 13.29 38.18 -5.32
N LEU A 12 11.98 38.11 -5.60
CA LEU A 12 11.45 37.75 -6.91
C LEU A 12 10.24 38.64 -7.27
N ARG A 13 10.18 39.07 -8.53
CA ARG A 13 9.01 39.73 -9.12
C ARG A 13 8.64 39.07 -10.43
N ARG A 14 7.34 38.94 -10.69
CA ARG A 14 6.81 38.36 -11.94
C ARG A 14 5.95 39.37 -12.69
N GLY A 15 5.75 39.12 -13.98
CA GLY A 15 4.83 39.91 -14.82
C GLY A 15 5.25 41.37 -15.01
N ILE A 16 4.27 42.28 -15.06
CA ILE A 16 4.48 43.70 -15.40
C ILE A 16 5.26 44.48 -14.33
N ALA A 17 5.24 44.03 -13.07
CA ALA A 17 5.96 44.66 -11.95
C ALA A 17 7.49 44.62 -12.13
N THR A 18 8.01 43.72 -12.96
CA THR A 18 9.44 43.66 -13.36
C THR A 18 9.89 44.90 -14.14
N ARG A 19 8.96 45.69 -14.69
CA ARG A 19 9.25 46.90 -15.46
C ARG A 19 9.32 48.17 -14.63
N ILE A 20 9.08 48.09 -13.32
CA ILE A 20 9.23 49.22 -12.39
C ILE A 20 10.73 49.49 -12.21
N ASN A 21 11.21 50.57 -12.84
CA ASN A 21 12.63 50.93 -12.90
C ASN A 21 12.94 52.30 -12.29
N ALA A 22 11.94 53.02 -11.79
CA ALA A 22 12.09 54.26 -11.06
C ALA A 22 11.09 54.32 -9.89
N PRO A 23 11.48 54.87 -8.73
CA PRO A 23 10.55 55.08 -7.63
C PRO A 23 9.49 56.11 -8.04
N ALA A 24 8.23 55.85 -7.67
CA ALA A 24 7.12 56.73 -7.98
C ALA A 24 7.12 57.97 -7.06
N ALA A 25 7.99 58.94 -7.37
CA ALA A 25 8.08 60.18 -6.61
C ALA A 25 6.76 60.98 -6.75
N ALA A 26 6.11 61.26 -5.62
CA ALA A 26 4.84 61.99 -5.49
C ALA A 26 3.57 61.32 -6.06
N ALA A 27 3.61 60.08 -6.52
CA ALA A 27 2.42 59.31 -6.92
C ALA A 27 2.05 58.26 -5.87
N THR A 28 0.79 57.80 -5.85
CA THR A 28 0.29 56.77 -4.94
C THR A 28 0.50 55.33 -5.47
N ARG A 29 0.81 55.19 -6.76
CA ARG A 29 1.05 53.92 -7.44
C ARG A 29 2.31 53.99 -8.28
N ALA A 30 2.97 52.84 -8.47
CA ALA A 30 3.97 52.68 -9.51
C ALA A 30 3.31 52.68 -10.89
N ALA A 31 3.99 53.27 -11.87
CA ALA A 31 3.54 53.33 -13.24
C ALA A 31 4.60 52.76 -14.19
N VAL A 32 4.15 52.13 -15.26
CA VAL A 32 5.00 51.55 -16.31
C VAL A 32 4.62 52.19 -17.63
N THR A 33 5.61 52.74 -18.34
CA THR A 33 5.42 53.27 -19.68
C THR A 33 5.20 52.13 -20.68
N VAL A 34 3.98 51.99 -21.21
CA VAL A 34 3.66 51.07 -22.29
C VAL A 34 3.85 51.78 -23.64
N LYS A 35 4.74 51.24 -24.48
CA LYS A 35 5.02 51.76 -25.83
C LYS A 35 4.33 50.90 -26.87
N LEU A 36 3.39 51.48 -27.62
CA LEU A 36 2.64 50.84 -28.70
C LEU A 36 3.02 51.47 -30.04
N SER A 37 3.11 50.68 -31.11
CA SER A 37 3.23 51.20 -32.47
C SER A 37 1.93 50.93 -33.23
N VAL A 38 1.13 51.97 -33.42
CA VAL A 38 -0.14 51.88 -34.15
C VAL A 38 0.15 52.05 -35.62
N ARG A 39 -0.15 51.02 -36.44
CA ARG A 39 0.01 51.07 -37.88
C ARG A 39 -1.35 51.17 -38.56
N GLY A 40 -1.52 52.16 -39.44
CA GLY A 40 -2.74 52.36 -40.22
C GLY A 40 -2.44 52.57 -41.70
N ALA A 41 -3.39 52.24 -42.57
CA ALA A 41 -3.32 52.59 -43.98
C ALA A 41 -3.60 54.09 -44.14
N GLY A 42 -2.61 54.85 -44.58
CA GLY A 42 -2.77 56.24 -44.96
C GLY A 42 -3.70 56.36 -46.17
N ILE A 43 -4.40 57.49 -46.26
CA ILE A 43 -5.41 57.77 -47.31
C ILE A 43 -4.82 57.65 -48.74
N GLY A 44 -3.49 57.72 -48.89
CA GLY A 44 -2.77 57.51 -50.16
C GLY A 44 -2.17 56.11 -50.39
N GLY A 45 -2.51 55.10 -49.58
CA GLY A 45 -2.08 53.70 -49.79
C GLY A 45 -0.75 53.29 -49.14
N GLY A 46 -0.12 54.15 -48.31
CA GLY A 46 1.08 53.83 -47.54
C GLY A 46 0.78 53.45 -46.07
N VAL A 47 1.62 52.63 -45.45
CA VAL A 47 1.50 52.32 -44.00
C VAL A 47 2.06 53.47 -43.17
N VAL A 48 1.23 54.10 -42.35
CA VAL A 48 1.61 55.11 -41.36
C VAL A 48 1.78 54.42 -40.02
N ALA A 49 2.95 54.55 -39.39
CA ALA A 49 3.21 54.04 -38.04
C ALA A 49 3.31 55.22 -37.06
N LEU A 50 2.48 55.22 -36.02
CA LEU A 50 2.50 56.20 -34.94
C LEU A 50 2.96 55.52 -33.64
N PRO A 51 4.09 55.93 -33.04
CA PRO A 51 4.43 55.51 -31.70
C PRO A 51 3.48 56.20 -30.70
N VAL A 52 2.88 55.42 -29.80
CA VAL A 52 2.03 55.87 -28.70
C VAL A 52 2.67 55.39 -27.40
N GLU A 53 2.96 56.32 -26.50
CA GLU A 53 3.44 56.00 -25.15
C GLU A 53 2.33 56.34 -24.15
N HIS A 54 2.01 55.41 -23.24
CA HIS A 54 1.02 55.62 -22.19
C HIS A 54 1.56 55.09 -20.86
N GLU A 55 1.50 55.91 -19.82
CA GLU A 55 1.77 55.48 -18.44
C GLU A 55 0.60 54.63 -17.93
N VAL A 56 0.86 53.39 -17.56
CA VAL A 56 -0.13 52.48 -16.98
C VAL A 56 0.21 52.28 -15.50
N ALA A 57 -0.71 52.69 -14.62
CA ALA A 57 -0.57 52.43 -13.19
C ALA A 57 -0.73 50.94 -12.90
N VAL A 58 0.17 50.39 -12.10
CA VAL A 58 0.13 49.01 -11.60
C VAL A 58 -0.56 49.00 -10.23
N TYR A 59 -1.26 47.91 -9.91
CA TYR A 59 -1.80 47.71 -8.57
C TYR A 59 -0.69 47.78 -7.51
N GLY A 60 -0.94 48.54 -6.46
CA GLY A 60 0.00 48.75 -5.35
C GLY A 60 -0.60 48.42 -3.98
N PRO A 61 0.12 48.72 -2.89
CA PRO A 61 -0.30 48.35 -1.54
C PRO A 61 -1.63 49.01 -1.13
N GLY A 62 -1.90 50.23 -1.61
CA GLY A 62 -3.16 50.94 -1.36
C GLY A 62 -4.39 50.34 -2.06
N ASP A 63 -4.21 49.34 -2.92
CA ASP A 63 -5.30 48.61 -3.58
C ASP A 63 -5.65 47.30 -2.86
N VAL A 64 -4.90 46.95 -1.81
CA VAL A 64 -5.04 45.69 -1.08
C VAL A 64 -5.65 45.97 0.30
N VAL A 65 -6.81 45.37 0.56
CA VAL A 65 -7.53 45.47 1.85
C VAL A 65 -7.75 44.10 2.49
N GLY A 66 -6.96 43.10 2.11
CA GLY A 66 -7.04 41.74 2.62
C GLY A 66 -6.08 40.80 1.92
N VAL A 67 -5.68 39.72 2.62
CA VAL A 67 -4.91 38.60 2.09
C VAL A 67 -5.73 37.33 2.28
N ASP A 68 -5.77 36.45 1.27
CA ASP A 68 -6.38 35.12 1.44
C ASP A 68 -5.52 34.31 2.43
N PRO A 69 -6.07 33.82 3.55
CA PRO A 69 -5.32 33.01 4.50
C PRO A 69 -4.64 31.78 3.88
N ARG A 70 -5.17 31.27 2.75
CA ARG A 70 -4.55 30.14 2.02
C ARG A 70 -3.22 30.48 1.35
N ALA A 71 -2.92 31.77 1.17
CA ALA A 71 -1.61 32.19 0.68
C ALA A 71 -0.52 31.95 1.74
N ILE A 72 -0.89 31.87 3.01
CA ILE A 72 0.02 31.59 4.13
C ILE A 72 0.08 30.07 4.31
N VAL A 73 1.28 29.51 4.14
CA VAL A 73 1.53 28.07 4.25
C VAL A 73 1.86 27.71 5.70
N ARG A 74 2.68 28.54 6.35
CA ARG A 74 3.21 28.26 7.68
C ARG A 74 3.51 29.56 8.43
N THR A 75 3.28 29.54 9.74
CA THR A 75 3.78 30.54 10.69
C THR A 75 4.72 29.83 11.65
N ASP A 76 5.88 30.41 11.88
CA ASP A 76 6.82 29.96 12.90
C ASP A 76 7.08 31.16 13.82
N PRO A 77 6.72 31.15 15.10
CA PRO A 77 6.15 30.04 15.85
C PRO A 77 4.73 29.68 15.40
N HIS A 78 4.32 28.43 15.62
CA HIS A 78 2.92 28.05 15.43
C HIS A 78 1.98 28.82 16.37
N HIS A 79 0.78 29.13 15.89
CA HIS A 79 -0.23 29.78 16.73
C HIS A 79 -0.53 28.95 17.99
N TRP A 80 -0.54 29.60 19.16
CA TRP A 80 -0.76 29.02 20.50
C TRP A 80 0.36 28.16 21.06
N ILE A 81 1.52 28.07 20.40
CA ILE A 81 2.65 27.40 21.04
C ILE A 81 3.07 28.17 22.30
N THR A 82 3.28 27.45 23.39
CA THR A 82 3.57 28.06 24.71
C THR A 82 5.04 27.98 25.10
N ASN A 83 5.86 27.33 24.28
CA ASN A 83 7.24 26.97 24.59
C ASN A 83 8.17 27.18 23.39
N PHE A 84 7.95 28.19 22.56
CA PHE A 84 8.84 28.50 21.43
C PHE A 84 10.25 28.89 21.91
N ASP A 85 11.28 28.50 21.18
CA ASP A 85 12.65 28.81 21.57
C ASP A 85 12.97 30.30 21.31
N PRO A 86 13.47 31.04 22.32
CA PRO A 86 13.70 32.48 22.17
C PRO A 86 14.89 32.83 21.26
N ASN A 87 15.71 31.85 20.87
CA ASN A 87 16.88 32.02 20.02
C ASN A 87 16.55 32.11 18.52
N TYR A 88 15.40 31.57 18.11
CA TYR A 88 14.93 31.64 16.72
C TYR A 88 14.16 32.93 16.42
N LEU A 89 14.24 33.37 15.17
CA LEU A 89 13.50 34.50 14.62
C LEU A 89 12.11 34.05 14.16
N PRO A 90 11.04 34.76 14.55
CA PRO A 90 9.71 34.51 14.01
C PRO A 90 9.68 34.72 12.49
N ALA A 91 8.98 33.83 11.79
CA ALA A 91 8.84 33.79 10.35
C ALA A 91 7.38 33.53 9.91
N ILE A 92 7.04 34.01 8.72
CA ILE A 92 5.82 33.64 7.99
C ILE A 92 6.17 33.26 6.56
N GLU A 93 5.55 32.19 6.09
CA GLU A 93 5.84 31.55 4.81
C GLU A 93 4.63 31.60 3.89
N PHE A 94 4.86 31.99 2.64
CA PHE A 94 3.84 32.12 1.60
C PHE A 94 4.10 31.15 0.46
N TYR A 95 3.01 30.62 -0.10
CA TYR A 95 3.08 29.64 -1.19
C TYR A 95 3.74 30.23 -2.44
N ASP A 96 3.30 31.42 -2.86
CA ASP A 96 3.84 32.07 -4.05
C ASP A 96 5.18 32.75 -3.72
N GLU A 97 6.17 32.58 -4.60
CA GLU A 97 7.55 33.02 -4.40
C GLU A 97 7.72 34.55 -4.55
N ASP A 98 6.82 35.21 -5.28
CA ASP A 98 6.85 36.66 -5.49
C ASP A 98 5.91 37.43 -4.53
N PHE A 99 5.19 36.73 -3.65
CA PHE A 99 4.10 37.31 -2.86
C PHE A 99 4.50 38.57 -2.06
N PRO A 100 5.63 38.61 -1.33
CA PRO A 100 6.06 39.78 -0.57
C PRO A 100 6.42 41.00 -1.42
N TRP A 101 6.70 40.83 -2.72
CA TRP A 101 7.10 41.92 -3.63
C TRP A 101 6.10 42.21 -4.74
N ARG A 102 5.06 41.39 -4.90
CA ARG A 102 4.04 41.46 -5.96
C ARG A 102 3.41 42.84 -6.11
N TYR A 103 3.10 43.49 -5.00
CA TYR A 103 2.50 44.84 -4.96
C TYR A 103 3.47 45.92 -4.48
N SER A 104 4.77 45.62 -4.41
CA SER A 104 5.76 46.62 -3.95
C SER A 104 6.00 47.68 -5.05
N PRO A 105 5.87 48.98 -4.74
CA PRO A 105 6.18 50.07 -5.66
C PRO A 105 7.65 50.48 -5.64
N ALA A 106 8.47 49.87 -4.77
CA ALA A 106 9.89 50.18 -4.63
C ALA A 106 10.73 49.65 -5.81
N VAL A 107 11.94 50.18 -5.94
CA VAL A 107 12.98 49.66 -6.84
C VAL A 107 14.08 49.00 -6.01
N VAL A 108 14.90 48.17 -6.65
CA VAL A 108 16.04 47.51 -6.01
C VAL A 108 17.06 48.56 -5.60
N GLU A 109 17.55 48.47 -4.36
CA GLU A 109 18.64 49.32 -3.88
C GLU A 109 19.97 48.81 -4.45
N PRO A 110 20.70 49.60 -5.27
CA PRO A 110 21.87 49.10 -5.97
C PRO A 110 23.05 48.70 -5.08
N ALA A 111 23.20 49.32 -3.90
CA ALA A 111 24.30 49.03 -2.99
C ALA A 111 24.14 47.68 -2.29
N THR A 112 22.89 47.35 -1.89
CA THR A 112 22.59 46.16 -1.07
C THR A 112 21.94 45.03 -1.87
N GLY A 113 21.46 45.31 -3.08
CA GLY A 113 20.67 44.37 -3.89
C GLY A 113 19.27 44.07 -3.30
N ARG A 114 18.87 44.77 -2.23
CA ARG A 114 17.61 44.53 -1.51
C ARG A 114 16.43 45.18 -2.22
N LEU A 115 15.27 44.56 -2.08
CA LEU A 115 14.00 45.10 -2.56
C LEU A 115 12.99 45.11 -1.42
N GLN A 116 12.44 46.29 -1.13
CA GLN A 116 11.51 46.42 -0.01
C GLN A 116 10.19 45.69 -0.29
N PRO A 117 9.76 44.74 0.55
CA PRO A 117 8.49 44.05 0.41
C PRO A 117 7.32 44.99 0.75
N TRP A 118 6.14 44.74 0.18
CA TRP A 118 4.92 45.49 0.54
C TRP A 118 4.29 45.03 1.86
N LEU A 119 4.79 43.91 2.39
CA LEU A 119 4.43 43.31 3.66
C LEU A 119 5.64 43.28 4.60
N ALA A 120 5.39 43.44 5.89
CA ALA A 120 6.38 43.24 6.93
C ALA A 120 5.81 42.36 8.04
N LEU A 121 6.68 41.58 8.66
CA LEU A 121 6.36 40.83 9.87
C LEU A 121 6.87 41.59 11.09
N ILE A 122 5.96 41.96 11.97
CA ILE A 122 6.30 42.59 13.25
C ILE A 122 5.86 41.69 14.40
N VAL A 123 6.64 41.67 15.47
CA VAL A 123 6.37 40.87 16.67
C VAL A 123 6.43 41.80 17.86
N LEU A 124 5.36 41.83 18.65
CA LEU A 124 5.17 42.75 19.77
C LEU A 124 4.80 41.97 21.03
N SER A 125 5.34 42.38 22.19
CA SER A 125 4.87 41.90 23.48
C SER A 125 3.50 42.50 23.83
N GLU A 126 2.78 41.89 24.76
CA GLU A 126 1.41 42.29 25.12
C GLU A 126 1.30 43.73 25.68
N ASP A 127 2.41 44.30 26.16
CA ASP A 127 2.51 45.65 26.71
C ASP A 127 2.90 46.74 25.67
N GLU A 128 3.32 46.35 24.47
CA GLU A 128 3.79 47.28 23.43
C GLU A 128 2.69 47.77 22.48
N PHE A 129 1.48 47.19 22.54
CA PHE A 129 0.36 47.58 21.69
C PHE A 129 -0.98 47.56 22.43
N ARG A 130 -1.95 48.27 21.87
CA ARG A 130 -3.36 48.27 22.32
C ARG A 130 -4.23 47.69 21.22
N ASP A 131 -4.96 46.62 21.53
CA ASP A 131 -5.87 46.01 20.55
C ASP A 131 -7.06 46.94 20.26
N GLN A 132 -7.29 47.24 18.98
CA GLN A 132 -8.45 48.06 18.55
C GLN A 132 -9.50 47.20 17.82
N GLY A 133 -9.17 45.94 17.49
CA GLY A 133 -10.03 45.06 16.70
C GLY A 133 -10.39 45.62 15.32
N GLN A 134 -11.49 45.10 14.75
CA GLN A 134 -12.06 45.65 13.52
C GLN A 134 -13.16 46.64 13.86
N LEU A 135 -12.86 47.94 13.70
CA LEU A 135 -13.85 49.00 13.93
C LEU A 135 -14.92 49.01 12.83
N PRO A 136 -16.20 49.30 13.16
CA PRO A 136 -17.27 49.38 12.17
C PRO A 136 -16.95 50.34 11.02
N GLY A 137 -17.08 49.86 9.77
CA GLY A 137 -16.80 50.65 8.57
C GLY A 137 -15.33 50.68 8.14
N ARG A 138 -14.42 50.01 8.86
CA ARG A 138 -13.02 49.84 8.44
C ARG A 138 -12.78 48.51 7.73
N PRO A 139 -11.99 48.47 6.64
CA PRO A 139 -11.71 47.23 5.92
C PRO A 139 -10.97 46.19 6.75
N LEU A 140 -9.94 46.58 7.50
CA LEU A 140 -9.07 45.69 8.26
C LEU A 140 -9.13 45.95 9.78
N PRO A 141 -8.81 44.93 10.59
CA PRO A 141 -8.53 45.14 12.00
C PRO A 141 -7.22 45.92 12.22
N SER A 142 -7.13 46.64 13.34
CA SER A 142 -5.94 47.45 13.69
C SER A 142 -5.49 47.29 15.14
N ILE A 143 -4.24 47.67 15.37
CA ILE A 143 -3.62 47.84 16.69
C ILE A 143 -3.16 49.28 16.86
N GLY A 144 -3.16 49.76 18.11
CA GLY A 144 -2.61 51.05 18.50
C GLY A 144 -1.19 50.89 19.02
N ILE A 145 -0.23 51.63 18.45
CA ILE A 145 1.18 51.66 18.87
C ILE A 145 1.53 53.09 19.23
N ASP A 146 1.87 53.31 20.50
CA ASP A 146 2.19 54.66 21.02
C ASP A 146 3.64 55.05 20.77
N ASP A 147 4.54 54.07 20.81
CA ASP A 147 5.97 54.24 20.55
C ASP A 147 6.37 53.44 19.30
N LEU A 148 6.62 54.13 18.19
CA LEU A 148 7.01 53.48 16.93
C LEU A 148 8.44 52.92 16.96
N SER A 149 9.24 53.23 17.99
CA SER A 149 10.58 52.65 18.15
C SER A 149 10.55 51.15 18.50
N VAL A 150 9.39 50.63 18.92
CA VAL A 150 9.21 49.19 19.14
C VAL A 150 9.12 48.39 17.84
N LEU A 151 9.02 49.05 16.68
CA LEU A 151 8.94 48.44 15.36
C LEU A 151 10.34 48.29 14.74
N PRO A 152 10.55 47.31 13.84
CA PRO A 152 11.83 47.17 13.15
C PRO A 152 12.16 48.41 12.29
N PRO A 153 13.46 48.71 12.08
CA PRO A 153 13.89 49.82 11.24
C PRO A 153 13.29 49.74 9.83
N ALA A 154 12.54 50.77 9.44
CA ALA A 154 11.73 50.76 8.23
C ALA A 154 12.55 50.68 6.93
N ASP A 155 13.78 51.19 6.94
CA ASP A 155 14.74 51.18 5.83
C ASP A 155 15.40 49.81 5.64
N GLN A 156 15.35 48.93 6.64
CA GLN A 156 16.03 47.63 6.62
C GLN A 156 15.09 46.46 6.28
N LEU A 157 13.80 46.71 6.07
CA LEU A 157 12.80 45.67 5.80
C LEU A 157 13.07 44.83 4.55
N GLY A 158 13.81 45.38 3.58
CA GLY A 158 14.25 44.65 2.39
C GLY A 158 15.25 43.53 2.67
N ALA A 159 15.84 43.47 3.86
CA ALA A 159 16.76 42.40 4.27
C ALA A 159 16.03 41.17 4.83
N TRP A 160 14.80 41.33 5.33
CA TRP A 160 14.07 40.32 6.10
C TRP A 160 13.02 39.57 5.28
N ALA A 161 13.21 39.54 3.96
CA ALA A 161 12.34 38.87 3.01
C ALA A 161 13.20 38.13 1.98
N HIS A 162 12.94 36.84 1.75
CA HIS A 162 13.68 36.06 0.76
C HIS A 162 12.80 35.01 0.10
N VAL A 163 13.25 34.50 -1.04
CA VAL A 163 12.71 33.29 -1.68
C VAL A 163 13.52 32.10 -1.19
N HIS A 164 12.84 31.01 -0.84
CA HIS A 164 13.45 29.76 -0.40
C HIS A 164 13.10 28.67 -1.41
N VAL A 165 14.12 27.99 -1.93
CA VAL A 165 13.99 26.85 -2.85
C VAL A 165 14.59 25.60 -2.21
N ASN A 166 13.83 24.51 -2.18
CA ASN A 166 14.22 23.22 -1.58
C ASN A 166 15.14 22.37 -2.50
N ARG A 167 15.89 23.03 -3.40
CA ARG A 167 16.86 22.44 -4.33
C ARG A 167 17.94 23.44 -4.71
N THR A 168 19.10 22.93 -5.11
CA THR A 168 20.16 23.71 -5.77
C THR A 168 19.65 24.34 -7.08
N ILE A 169 19.84 25.65 -7.24
CA ILE A 169 19.62 26.37 -8.52
C ILE A 169 20.91 26.99 -9.10
N THR A 170 22.04 26.75 -8.44
CA THR A 170 23.38 27.10 -8.94
C THR A 170 23.81 26.14 -10.06
N ALA A 171 24.94 26.40 -10.72
CA ALA A 171 25.42 25.58 -11.84
C ALA A 171 25.94 24.20 -11.39
N SER A 172 26.32 24.06 -10.12
CA SER A 172 26.77 22.80 -9.52
C SER A 172 26.64 22.86 -8.00
N ASP A 173 26.55 21.72 -7.34
CA ASP A 173 26.49 21.65 -5.86
C ASP A 173 27.74 22.22 -5.16
N ALA A 174 28.85 22.42 -5.87
CA ALA A 174 30.05 23.06 -5.35
C ALA A 174 30.03 24.61 -5.49
N GLU A 175 29.02 25.19 -6.13
CA GLU A 175 28.88 26.64 -6.28
C GLU A 175 27.95 27.19 -5.18
N THR A 176 28.52 27.94 -4.24
CA THR A 176 27.78 28.57 -3.12
C THR A 176 26.97 29.79 -3.55
N VAL A 177 27.54 30.64 -4.43
CA VAL A 177 26.89 31.86 -4.94
C VAL A 177 26.85 31.81 -6.45
N ALA A 178 25.64 31.91 -7.03
CA ALA A 178 25.46 31.85 -8.48
C ALA A 178 26.17 33.01 -9.19
N ALA A 179 27.11 32.68 -10.09
CA ALA A 179 27.80 33.68 -10.91
C ALA A 179 26.91 34.29 -12.03
N ASP A 180 25.89 33.56 -12.48
CA ASP A 180 24.95 33.97 -13.55
C ASP A 180 23.48 33.88 -13.08
N VAL A 181 22.94 35.01 -12.63
CA VAL A 181 21.56 35.12 -12.12
C VAL A 181 20.50 34.78 -13.20
N PRO A 182 20.59 35.29 -14.45
CA PRO A 182 19.69 34.86 -15.53
C PRO A 182 19.57 33.34 -15.69
N GLU A 183 20.68 32.61 -15.64
CA GLU A 183 20.67 31.15 -15.75
C GLU A 183 20.06 30.48 -14.50
N ALA A 184 20.36 30.99 -13.31
CA ALA A 184 19.72 30.52 -12.07
C ALA A 184 18.19 30.69 -12.09
N LEU A 185 17.68 31.78 -12.70
CA LEU A 185 16.23 32.00 -12.87
C LEU A 185 15.60 31.00 -13.85
N ILE A 186 16.32 30.55 -14.88
CA ILE A 186 15.85 29.48 -15.78
C ILE A 186 15.72 28.16 -15.01
N ARG A 187 16.70 27.83 -14.16
CA ARG A 187 16.65 26.63 -13.30
C ARG A 187 15.53 26.72 -12.26
N LEU A 188 15.35 27.86 -11.62
CA LEU A 188 14.21 28.12 -10.72
C LEU A 188 12.87 27.86 -11.45
N ALA A 189 12.71 28.40 -12.66
CA ALA A 189 11.50 28.17 -13.45
C ALA A 189 11.27 26.69 -13.77
N ALA A 190 12.33 25.92 -14.00
CA ALA A 190 12.25 24.47 -14.21
C ALA A 190 11.83 23.73 -12.93
N VAL A 191 12.40 24.08 -11.76
CA VAL A 191 12.04 23.49 -10.46
C VAL A 191 10.56 23.72 -10.13
N VAL A 192 10.08 24.96 -10.27
CA VAL A 192 8.68 25.31 -10.01
C VAL A 192 7.73 24.62 -11.00
N ALA A 193 8.15 24.43 -12.26
CA ALA A 193 7.35 23.73 -13.26
C ALA A 193 7.26 22.21 -13.01
N GLU A 194 8.28 21.59 -12.41
CA GLU A 194 8.28 20.18 -12.01
C GLU A 194 7.37 19.96 -10.80
N ASN A 195 7.59 20.74 -9.74
CA ASN A 195 6.77 20.71 -8.54
C ASN A 195 6.75 22.11 -7.87
N PRO A 196 5.61 22.82 -7.91
CA PRO A 196 5.46 24.13 -7.27
C PRO A 196 5.74 24.12 -5.77
N ASP A 197 5.58 22.99 -5.08
CA ASP A 197 5.80 22.88 -3.63
C ASP A 197 7.30 22.95 -3.23
N LEU A 198 8.21 23.07 -4.20
CA LEU A 198 9.66 23.17 -3.97
C LEU A 198 10.17 24.60 -3.80
N ALA A 199 9.32 25.62 -3.99
CA ALA A 199 9.70 27.01 -3.81
C ALA A 199 8.63 27.77 -3.03
N CYS A 200 9.05 28.70 -2.19
CA CYS A 200 8.17 29.55 -1.40
C CYS A 200 8.85 30.91 -1.13
N SER A 201 8.12 31.83 -0.52
CA SER A 201 8.71 33.08 -0.01
C SER A 201 8.48 33.23 1.48
N ARG A 202 9.41 33.91 2.16
CA ARG A 202 9.40 34.05 3.62
C ARG A 202 9.65 35.49 4.05
N LEU A 203 8.97 35.89 5.11
CA LEU A 203 9.25 37.10 5.87
C LEU A 203 9.71 36.73 7.28
N LEU A 204 10.82 37.32 7.71
CA LEU A 204 11.40 37.16 9.05
C LEU A 204 11.15 38.42 9.88
N CYS A 205 11.03 38.27 11.19
CA CYS A 205 11.10 39.37 12.13
C CYS A 205 12.49 39.40 12.77
N PRO A 206 13.28 40.48 12.63
CA PRO A 206 14.64 40.56 13.17
C PRO A 206 14.72 40.75 14.69
N ARG A 207 13.64 40.45 15.41
CA ARG A 207 13.52 40.70 16.85
C ARG A 207 14.11 39.52 17.63
N ARG A 208 14.99 39.81 18.59
CA ARG A 208 15.36 38.86 19.64
C ARG A 208 14.18 38.71 20.61
N LEU A 209 13.79 37.48 20.89
CA LEU A 209 12.72 37.20 21.82
C LEU A 209 13.27 37.06 23.25
N ASP A 210 12.50 37.53 24.22
CA ASP A 210 12.79 37.34 25.64
C ASP A 210 12.22 36.00 26.11
N PRO A 211 12.93 35.28 27.00
CA PRO A 211 12.41 34.06 27.63
C PRO A 211 11.11 34.28 28.42
N GLU A 212 10.26 33.26 28.48
CA GLU A 212 9.01 33.21 29.27
C GLU A 212 7.98 34.33 28.99
N GLN A 213 8.09 34.98 27.83
CA GLN A 213 7.31 36.14 27.44
C GLN A 213 6.21 35.77 26.42
N GLY A 214 5.06 36.47 26.50
CA GLY A 214 3.97 36.35 25.53
C GLY A 214 4.12 37.39 24.41
N TYR A 215 3.96 36.94 23.16
CA TYR A 215 4.09 37.75 21.96
C TYR A 215 2.92 37.57 21.00
N HIS A 216 2.65 38.63 20.24
CA HIS A 216 1.79 38.62 19.07
C HIS A 216 2.58 39.01 17.82
N ALA A 217 2.42 38.21 16.78
CA ALA A 217 2.98 38.47 15.47
C ALA A 217 1.90 39.01 14.53
N PHE A 218 2.22 40.05 13.78
CA PHE A 218 1.32 40.73 12.87
C PHE A 218 1.94 40.84 11.48
N LEU A 219 1.19 40.42 10.46
CA LEU A 219 1.49 40.70 9.07
C LEU A 219 0.88 42.05 8.70
N VAL A 220 1.71 43.06 8.48
CA VAL A 220 1.29 44.47 8.30
C VAL A 220 1.73 45.01 6.94
N PRO A 221 1.04 46.03 6.39
CA PRO A 221 1.53 46.72 5.19
C PRO A 221 2.80 47.53 5.52
N THR A 222 3.84 47.36 4.72
CA THR A 222 5.09 48.13 4.83
C THR A 222 4.91 49.59 4.42
N PHE A 223 4.06 49.85 3.43
CA PHE A 223 3.89 51.18 2.84
C PHE A 223 2.62 51.88 3.34
N GLU A 224 2.74 53.19 3.53
CA GLU A 224 1.71 54.07 4.09
C GLU A 224 0.41 54.05 3.27
N THR A 225 0.51 53.91 1.94
CA THR A 225 -0.67 53.76 1.06
C THR A 225 -1.51 52.54 1.44
N GLY A 226 -0.87 51.43 1.83
CA GLY A 226 -1.54 50.22 2.31
C GLY A 226 -2.11 50.40 3.72
N ARG A 227 -1.39 51.09 4.62
CA ARG A 227 -1.90 51.41 5.97
C ARG A 227 -3.18 52.26 5.89
N LEU A 228 -3.17 53.33 5.09
CA LEU A 228 -4.33 54.20 4.90
C LEU A 228 -5.51 53.42 4.32
N ALA A 229 -5.29 52.62 3.27
CA ALA A 229 -6.33 51.77 2.68
C ALA A 229 -6.94 50.80 3.71
N GLY A 230 -6.09 50.11 4.49
CA GLY A 230 -6.53 49.17 5.51
C GLY A 230 -7.33 49.80 6.66
N LEU A 231 -6.99 51.04 7.03
CA LEU A 231 -7.74 51.83 8.00
C LEU A 231 -9.03 52.46 7.43
N GLY A 232 -9.29 52.33 6.12
CA GLY A 232 -10.44 52.94 5.45
C GLY A 232 -10.26 54.43 5.14
N LEU A 233 -9.01 54.91 5.13
CA LEU A 233 -8.62 56.27 4.77
C LEU A 233 -8.18 56.34 3.30
N ASP A 234 -8.12 57.54 2.73
CA ASP A 234 -7.71 57.74 1.33
C ASP A 234 -6.19 57.54 1.14
N PRO A 235 -5.73 56.56 0.33
CA PRO A 235 -4.31 56.36 0.05
C PRO A 235 -3.61 57.57 -0.58
N ALA A 236 -4.36 58.50 -1.18
CA ALA A 236 -3.81 59.77 -1.69
C ALA A 236 -3.29 60.72 -0.60
N GLY A 237 -3.57 60.44 0.67
CA GLY A 237 -2.96 61.14 1.79
C GLY A 237 -1.47 60.83 2.01
N SER A 238 -0.92 59.80 1.34
CA SER A 238 0.49 59.43 1.47
C SER A 238 1.42 60.37 0.68
N PRO A 239 2.57 60.80 1.25
CA PRO A 239 3.56 61.62 0.55
C PRO A 239 4.14 60.99 -0.74
N SER A 240 4.24 59.66 -0.77
CA SER A 240 4.71 58.91 -1.94
C SER A 240 4.33 57.43 -1.85
N ALA A 241 4.35 56.71 -2.97
CA ALA A 241 4.06 55.28 -3.00
C ALA A 241 5.03 54.45 -2.15
N VAL A 242 6.25 54.95 -1.92
CA VAL A 242 7.32 54.27 -1.17
C VAL A 242 7.46 54.75 0.28
N GLN A 243 6.59 55.65 0.75
CA GLN A 243 6.58 56.08 2.16
C GLN A 243 6.26 54.89 3.06
N SER A 244 7.06 54.66 4.10
CA SER A 244 6.82 53.59 5.08
C SER A 244 5.62 53.90 5.99
N SER A 245 4.90 52.85 6.38
CA SER A 245 3.73 52.87 7.25
C SER A 245 3.99 53.39 8.66
N TRP A 246 5.23 53.39 9.14
CA TRP A 246 5.58 53.84 10.52
C TRP A 246 6.75 54.82 10.58
N VAL A 247 7.12 55.43 9.45
CA VAL A 247 8.01 56.60 9.44
C VAL A 247 7.15 57.86 9.49
N ASP A 248 7.45 58.75 10.44
CA ASP A 248 6.66 59.96 10.66
C ASP A 248 6.78 60.97 9.51
N TYR A 249 5.70 61.69 9.25
CA TYR A 249 5.64 62.75 8.24
C TYR A 249 4.59 63.80 8.60
N ALA A 250 4.75 65.01 8.06
CA ALA A 250 3.89 66.13 8.39
C ALA A 250 2.41 65.83 8.04
N GLY A 251 1.53 65.89 9.06
CA GLY A 251 0.09 65.69 8.88
C GLY A 251 -0.36 64.23 8.78
N ARG A 252 0.44 63.25 9.24
CA ARG A 252 0.12 61.83 9.22
C ARG A 252 -1.25 61.51 9.90
N PRO A 253 -2.24 60.97 9.17
CA PRO A 253 -3.53 60.60 9.73
C PRO A 253 -3.42 59.41 10.69
N GLU A 254 -4.09 59.49 11.84
CA GLU A 254 -4.14 58.41 12.85
C GLU A 254 -2.76 57.76 13.11
N PRO A 255 -1.78 58.51 13.64
CA PRO A 255 -0.36 58.09 13.66
C PRO A 255 -0.09 56.83 14.50
N ALA A 256 -0.94 56.54 15.49
CA ALA A 256 -0.84 55.34 16.33
C ALA A 256 -1.50 54.09 15.72
N GLY A 257 -2.36 54.24 14.70
CA GLY A 257 -3.12 53.11 14.14
C GLY A 257 -2.33 52.33 13.09
N LEU A 258 -2.16 51.03 13.29
CA LEU A 258 -1.56 50.11 12.32
C LEU A 258 -2.52 48.95 12.03
N CYS A 259 -2.96 48.82 10.78
CA CYS A 259 -3.79 47.69 10.36
C CYS A 259 -2.94 46.44 10.08
N TYR A 260 -3.55 45.26 10.20
CA TYR A 260 -2.90 43.99 9.89
C TYR A 260 -3.77 43.08 9.02
N TYR A 261 -3.12 42.25 8.20
CA TYR A 261 -3.76 41.24 7.36
C TYR A 261 -3.93 39.90 8.08
N HIS A 262 -2.98 39.56 8.95
CA HIS A 262 -2.96 38.31 9.70
C HIS A 262 -2.32 38.53 11.07
N ARG A 263 -2.80 37.79 12.08
CA ARG A 263 -2.28 37.81 13.45
C ARG A 263 -2.22 36.40 14.00
N TRP A 264 -1.14 36.08 14.70
CA TRP A 264 -1.06 34.93 15.58
C TRP A 264 -0.34 35.30 16.88
N GLN A 265 -0.33 34.38 17.83
CA GLN A 265 0.23 34.59 19.17
C GLN A 265 0.93 33.33 19.65
N PHE A 266 1.95 33.51 20.47
CA PHE A 266 2.79 32.46 21.03
C PHE A 266 3.44 32.91 22.34
N ARG A 267 4.03 31.97 23.08
CA ARG A 267 4.89 32.25 24.23
C ARG A 267 6.22 31.54 24.09
N THR A 268 7.27 32.14 24.63
CA THR A 268 8.62 31.58 24.63
C THR A 268 8.88 30.70 25.85
N SER A 269 9.75 29.70 25.69
CA SER A 269 10.26 28.87 26.79
C SER A 269 11.40 29.56 27.55
N PRO A 270 11.73 29.13 28.79
CA PRO A 270 12.86 29.68 29.55
C PRO A 270 14.20 29.47 28.84
N VAL A 271 14.56 28.22 28.51
CA VAL A 271 15.74 27.82 27.72
C VAL A 271 15.47 26.44 27.13
N GLY A 272 16.08 26.10 25.99
CA GLY A 272 16.22 24.72 25.53
C GLY A 272 15.70 24.48 24.12
N ASP A 273 16.53 24.82 23.13
CA ASP A 273 16.38 24.38 21.75
C ASP A 273 16.56 22.86 21.62
N PHE A 274 16.44 22.35 20.39
CA PHE A 274 16.56 20.92 20.14
C PHE A 274 17.90 20.39 20.64
N GLU A 275 19.01 21.09 20.34
CA GLU A 275 20.35 20.68 20.75
C GLU A 275 20.49 20.59 22.27
N TYR A 276 20.05 21.62 22.99
CA TYR A 276 20.08 21.62 24.45
C TYR A 276 19.29 20.45 25.04
N LEU A 277 18.06 20.21 24.56
CA LEU A 277 17.22 19.12 25.06
C LEU A 277 17.77 17.75 24.70
N ALA A 278 18.38 17.62 23.54
CA ALA A 278 18.99 16.37 23.11
C ALA A 278 20.31 16.09 23.88
N ARG A 279 21.11 17.12 24.20
CA ARG A 279 22.28 17.02 25.10
C ARG A 279 21.91 16.76 26.56
N LEU A 280 20.69 17.15 26.98
CA LEU A 280 20.18 16.88 28.32
C LEU A 280 19.90 15.39 28.54
N LEU A 281 19.54 14.65 27.48
CA LEU A 281 19.30 13.22 27.54
C LEU A 281 20.61 12.47 27.85
N LYS A 282 20.60 11.71 28.94
CA LYS A 282 21.77 10.90 29.33
C LYS A 282 21.54 9.42 29.02
N PRO A 283 22.46 8.75 28.32
CA PRO A 283 22.39 7.31 28.16
C PRO A 283 22.54 6.62 29.52
N ARG A 284 21.65 5.68 29.80
CA ARG A 284 21.64 4.91 31.04
C ARG A 284 21.24 3.47 30.78
N THR A 285 21.72 2.59 31.64
CA THR A 285 21.28 1.19 31.69
C THR A 285 19.99 1.08 32.49
N ALA A 286 19.04 0.28 31.99
CA ALA A 286 17.80 0.01 32.72
C ALA A 286 18.10 -0.84 33.96
N GLY A 287 17.46 -0.52 35.09
CA GLY A 287 17.60 -1.35 36.29
C GLY A 287 16.89 -2.69 36.14
N ALA A 288 17.44 -3.77 36.71
CA ALA A 288 16.93 -5.15 36.55
C ALA A 288 15.45 -5.37 36.92
N ARG A 289 14.85 -4.46 37.71
CA ARG A 289 13.43 -4.50 38.08
C ARG A 289 12.50 -3.89 37.04
N VAL A 290 13.02 -3.14 36.06
CA VAL A 290 12.21 -2.59 34.97
C VAL A 290 11.68 -3.74 34.11
N GLY A 291 10.41 -3.72 33.77
CA GLY A 291 9.76 -4.78 32.99
C GLY A 291 9.34 -6.02 33.78
N SER A 292 9.60 -6.08 35.10
CA SER A 292 9.21 -7.21 35.96
C SER A 292 8.58 -6.77 37.29
N ARG A 293 7.62 -7.54 37.82
CA ARG A 293 6.97 -7.28 39.11
C ARG A 293 6.75 -8.55 39.91
N ASP A 294 6.83 -8.43 41.22
CA ASP A 294 6.53 -9.53 42.13
C ASP A 294 5.06 -9.94 42.11
N MET A 295 4.84 -11.24 41.92
CA MET A 295 3.54 -11.90 41.97
C MET A 295 3.56 -12.93 43.10
N ASP A 296 2.74 -12.68 44.13
CA ASP A 296 2.57 -13.62 45.24
C ASP A 296 1.77 -14.86 44.79
N VAL A 297 2.37 -16.03 44.94
CA VAL A 297 1.80 -17.33 44.53
C VAL A 297 1.69 -18.31 45.71
N ARG A 298 1.75 -17.82 46.95
CA ARG A 298 1.69 -18.63 48.17
C ARG A 298 0.30 -19.21 48.45
N ALA A 299 -0.73 -18.47 48.06
CA ALA A 299 -2.13 -18.85 48.25
C ALA A 299 -2.91 -18.55 46.96
N PRO A 300 -2.74 -19.35 45.90
CA PRO A 300 -3.63 -19.28 44.74
C PRO A 300 -5.06 -19.61 45.20
N ASP A 301 -6.05 -19.23 44.38
CA ASP A 301 -7.48 -19.26 44.74
C ASP A 301 -7.89 -20.51 45.55
N PRO A 302 -8.28 -20.35 46.83
CA PRO A 302 -8.61 -21.48 47.70
C PRO A 302 -9.87 -22.23 47.26
N GLU A 303 -10.75 -21.62 46.45
CA GLU A 303 -11.95 -22.29 45.91
C GLU A 303 -11.62 -23.30 44.80
N LEU A 304 -10.51 -23.08 44.08
CA LEU A 304 -10.02 -23.99 43.04
C LEU A 304 -9.13 -25.11 43.60
N GLY A 305 -8.80 -25.09 44.89
CA GLY A 305 -7.99 -26.11 45.55
C GLY A 305 -6.55 -26.20 45.04
N LEU A 306 -6.01 -25.12 44.46
CA LEU A 306 -4.66 -25.08 43.90
C LEU A 306 -3.61 -25.05 45.03
N PRO A 307 -2.51 -25.83 44.94
CA PRO A 307 -1.44 -25.76 45.91
C PRO A 307 -0.61 -24.48 45.72
N GLY A 308 -0.14 -23.85 46.80
CA GLY A 308 0.78 -22.71 46.69
C GLY A 308 2.15 -23.13 46.12
N ILE A 309 2.78 -22.24 45.36
CA ILE A 309 4.18 -22.41 44.94
C ILE A 309 5.05 -21.92 46.09
N THR A 310 5.49 -22.84 46.96
CA THR A 310 6.23 -22.51 48.19
C THR A 310 7.69 -22.92 48.17
N SER A 311 8.33 -22.89 46.99
CA SER A 311 9.76 -23.18 46.84
C SER A 311 10.57 -22.25 47.76
N PRO A 312 11.41 -22.77 48.69
CA PRO A 312 12.17 -21.95 49.62
C PRO A 312 13.09 -20.92 48.93
N GLN A 313 13.58 -21.24 47.73
CA GLN A 313 14.46 -20.39 46.93
C GLN A 313 13.74 -19.17 46.34
N LEU A 314 12.44 -19.29 46.06
CA LEU A 314 11.63 -18.24 45.44
C LEU A 314 10.86 -17.40 46.47
N GLY A 315 10.83 -17.83 47.75
CA GLY A 315 10.06 -17.16 48.80
C GLY A 315 8.55 -17.11 48.57
N GLY A 316 8.03 -17.91 47.64
CA GLY A 316 6.63 -17.90 47.21
C GLY A 316 6.23 -16.76 46.28
N VAL A 317 7.20 -16.20 45.55
CA VAL A 317 7.00 -15.12 44.58
C VAL A 317 7.47 -15.57 43.20
N LEU A 318 6.75 -15.18 42.15
CA LEU A 318 7.21 -15.24 40.77
C LEU A 318 7.37 -13.82 40.21
N ARG A 319 8.25 -13.64 39.22
CA ARG A 319 8.40 -12.36 38.50
C ARG A 319 7.45 -12.33 37.31
N LEU A 320 6.40 -11.52 37.39
CA LEU A 320 5.49 -11.24 36.29
C LEU A 320 6.14 -10.23 35.34
N GLY A 321 6.39 -10.63 34.10
CA GLY A 321 6.93 -9.76 33.05
C GLY A 321 5.87 -8.88 32.39
N GLY A 322 6.33 -7.79 31.76
CA GLY A 322 5.54 -6.97 30.83
C GLY A 322 5.81 -7.31 29.36
N ALA A 323 5.30 -6.46 28.47
CA ALA A 323 5.58 -6.51 27.02
C ALA A 323 7.04 -6.15 26.69
N LEU A 324 7.71 -5.46 27.61
CA LEU A 324 9.12 -5.10 27.54
C LEU A 324 9.87 -5.67 28.76
N LYS A 325 11.12 -6.08 28.57
CA LYS A 325 12.05 -6.55 29.61
C LYS A 325 13.44 -5.92 29.43
N VAL A 326 14.29 -6.03 30.45
CA VAL A 326 15.71 -5.67 30.33
C VAL A 326 16.43 -6.77 29.55
N PRO A 327 17.38 -6.42 28.65
CA PRO A 327 18.18 -7.41 27.94
C PRO A 327 19.02 -8.29 28.89
N ASP A 328 19.06 -9.59 28.65
CA ASP A 328 19.72 -10.54 29.56
C ASP A 328 21.23 -10.26 29.69
N LYS A 329 21.91 -9.80 28.63
CA LYS A 329 23.35 -9.45 28.69
C LYS A 329 23.60 -8.04 29.24
N ALA A 330 22.57 -7.26 29.55
CA ALA A 330 22.70 -5.99 30.26
C ALA A 330 22.70 -6.18 31.78
N LEU A 331 22.38 -7.39 32.26
CA LEU A 331 22.39 -7.77 33.66
C LEU A 331 23.77 -8.25 34.10
N ASN A 332 24.14 -7.95 35.34
CA ASN A 332 25.35 -8.51 35.93
C ASN A 332 25.18 -10.01 36.26
N GLN A 333 26.28 -10.71 36.56
CA GLN A 333 26.24 -12.16 36.82
C GLN A 333 25.31 -12.57 37.98
N GLU A 334 25.16 -11.73 39.00
CA GLU A 334 24.27 -12.00 40.15
C GLU A 334 22.79 -11.83 39.75
N GLU A 335 22.48 -10.76 39.02
CA GLU A 335 21.15 -10.47 38.48
C GLU A 335 20.70 -11.53 37.48
N LEU A 336 21.58 -11.96 36.57
CA LEU A 336 21.29 -13.02 35.62
C LEU A 336 21.04 -14.36 36.30
N ALA A 337 21.80 -14.69 37.35
CA ALA A 337 21.58 -15.88 38.15
C ALA A 337 20.23 -15.84 38.89
N GLU A 338 19.86 -14.67 39.43
CA GLU A 338 18.54 -14.45 40.03
C GLU A 338 17.42 -14.60 38.99
N GLN A 339 17.53 -13.98 37.81
CA GLN A 339 16.52 -14.12 36.75
C GLN A 339 16.37 -15.57 36.30
N THR A 340 17.49 -16.28 36.08
CA THR A 340 17.51 -17.69 35.68
C THR A 340 16.82 -18.59 36.72
N LEU A 341 16.93 -18.25 38.01
CA LEU A 341 16.22 -18.94 39.08
C LEU A 341 14.69 -18.79 38.95
N TYR A 342 14.20 -17.58 38.63
CA TYR A 342 12.78 -17.34 38.43
C TYR A 342 12.27 -17.90 37.10
N GLU A 343 13.08 -17.93 36.04
CA GLU A 343 12.68 -18.54 34.77
C GLU A 343 12.53 -20.06 34.87
N ASN A 344 13.41 -20.73 35.63
CA ASN A 344 13.39 -22.18 35.82
C ASN A 344 12.57 -22.63 37.06
N TRP A 345 11.59 -21.83 37.48
CA TRP A 345 10.80 -22.11 38.69
C TRP A 345 10.02 -23.44 38.61
N ASP A 346 9.73 -23.89 37.39
CA ASP A 346 8.92 -25.07 37.11
C ASP A 346 9.73 -26.36 36.92
N GLN A 347 11.04 -26.31 37.17
CA GLN A 347 11.92 -27.46 37.04
C GLN A 347 12.06 -28.24 38.38
N PRO A 348 11.94 -29.59 38.37
CA PRO A 348 11.59 -30.45 37.23
C PRO A 348 10.10 -30.36 36.85
N TYR A 349 9.83 -30.30 35.55
CA TYR A 349 8.49 -30.19 34.97
C TYR A 349 7.80 -31.57 34.78
N PRO A 350 6.48 -31.70 34.98
CA PRO A 350 5.55 -30.70 35.54
C PRO A 350 5.50 -30.73 37.07
N THR A 351 5.40 -29.56 37.69
CA THR A 351 5.27 -29.39 39.14
C THR A 351 3.90 -29.79 39.67
N ALA A 352 3.76 -29.97 41.00
CA ALA A 352 2.47 -30.26 41.65
C ALA A 352 1.41 -29.16 41.38
N PHE A 353 1.83 -27.90 41.28
CA PHE A 353 0.96 -26.80 40.89
C PHE A 353 0.44 -26.96 39.45
N GLN A 354 1.33 -27.22 38.50
CA GLN A 354 0.95 -27.39 37.09
C GLN A 354 0.03 -28.60 36.89
N GLN A 355 0.27 -29.71 37.59
CA GLN A 355 -0.60 -30.89 37.58
C GLN A 355 -2.01 -30.57 38.12
N ALA A 356 -2.09 -29.86 39.25
CA ALA A 356 -3.37 -29.45 39.85
C ALA A 356 -4.13 -28.47 38.93
N LEU A 357 -3.42 -27.51 38.34
CA LEU A 357 -4.02 -26.54 37.42
C LEU A 357 -4.53 -27.20 36.14
N ALA A 358 -3.77 -28.14 35.54
CA ALA A 358 -4.22 -28.93 34.40
C ALA A 358 -5.52 -29.69 34.72
N ALA A 359 -5.58 -30.36 35.87
CA ALA A 359 -6.77 -31.09 36.30
C ALA A 359 -8.01 -30.19 36.47
N VAL A 360 -7.83 -28.97 36.99
CA VAL A 360 -8.92 -27.99 37.12
C VAL A 360 -9.40 -27.47 35.75
N ILE A 361 -8.49 -27.22 34.80
CA ILE A 361 -8.86 -26.78 33.45
C ILE A 361 -9.59 -27.90 32.69
N ASP A 362 -9.07 -29.13 32.78
CA ASP A 362 -9.60 -30.31 32.07
C ASP A 362 -10.94 -30.80 32.59
N LEU A 363 -11.34 -30.39 33.80
CA LEU A 363 -12.64 -30.66 34.40
C LEU A 363 -13.79 -30.13 33.53
N ALA A 364 -13.56 -29.06 32.75
CA ALA A 364 -14.53 -28.56 31.78
C ALA A 364 -14.90 -29.63 30.73
N ASP A 365 -13.91 -30.37 30.25
CA ASP A 365 -14.10 -31.44 29.27
C ASP A 365 -14.73 -32.67 29.94
N ASP A 366 -14.40 -32.97 31.21
CA ASP A 366 -15.02 -34.07 31.97
C ASP A 366 -16.53 -33.86 32.20
N TYR A 367 -16.96 -32.62 32.45
CA TYR A 367 -18.38 -32.28 32.54
C TYR A 367 -19.10 -32.44 31.20
N LEU A 368 -18.46 -32.05 30.08
CA LEU A 368 -19.02 -32.21 28.74
C LEU A 368 -19.17 -33.68 28.33
N ASP A 369 -18.21 -34.53 28.72
CA ASP A 369 -18.24 -35.98 28.45
C ASP A 369 -19.08 -36.77 29.48
N GLN A 370 -19.80 -36.08 30.37
CA GLN A 370 -20.64 -36.66 31.44
C GLN A 370 -19.91 -37.66 32.36
N ARG A 371 -18.59 -37.50 32.53
CA ARG A 371 -17.78 -38.37 33.42
C ARG A 371 -18.00 -38.06 34.89
N VAL A 372 -18.37 -36.81 35.18
CA VAL A 372 -18.76 -36.35 36.51
C VAL A 372 -20.27 -36.11 36.49
N THR A 373 -21.03 -36.95 37.19
CA THR A 373 -22.49 -36.85 37.28
C THR A 373 -22.94 -36.67 38.73
N GLY A 374 -23.94 -35.81 38.96
CA GLY A 374 -24.55 -35.63 40.29
C GLY A 374 -23.86 -34.60 41.20
N VAL A 375 -22.94 -33.80 40.65
CA VAL A 375 -22.27 -32.68 41.32
C VAL A 375 -22.60 -31.39 40.55
N ASP A 376 -22.74 -30.27 41.26
CA ASP A 376 -22.94 -28.95 40.65
C ASP A 376 -21.71 -28.59 39.78
N PRO A 377 -21.86 -28.29 38.48
CA PRO A 377 -20.72 -28.02 37.62
C PRO A 377 -19.99 -26.74 38.04
N LEU A 378 -18.69 -26.87 38.32
CA LEU A 378 -17.82 -25.74 38.61
C LEU A 378 -17.48 -24.98 37.32
N VAL A 379 -17.51 -23.64 37.38
CA VAL A 379 -16.97 -22.80 36.30
C VAL A 379 -15.46 -22.86 36.36
N THR A 380 -14.84 -23.54 35.40
CA THR A 380 -13.38 -23.69 35.35
C THR A 380 -12.72 -22.53 34.61
N PRO A 381 -11.43 -22.25 34.88
CA PRO A 381 -10.64 -21.32 34.07
C PRO A 381 -10.58 -21.78 32.59
N PRO A 382 -10.59 -20.85 31.62
CA PRO A 382 -10.58 -21.19 30.20
C PRO A 382 -9.25 -21.82 29.76
N LEU A 383 -9.29 -22.75 28.79
CA LEU A 383 -8.11 -23.22 28.08
C LEU A 383 -7.83 -22.26 26.90
N TYR A 384 -6.90 -21.32 27.11
CA TYR A 384 -6.50 -20.37 26.08
C TYR A 384 -5.81 -21.09 24.91
N GLY A 385 -6.15 -20.74 23.67
CA GLY A 385 -5.62 -21.39 22.47
C GLY A 385 -6.30 -22.71 22.05
N ARG A 386 -7.32 -23.18 22.78
CA ARG A 386 -8.05 -24.44 22.52
C ARG A 386 -8.45 -24.65 21.05
N TRP A 387 -9.11 -23.67 20.44
CA TRP A 387 -9.64 -23.81 19.08
C TRP A 387 -8.54 -23.68 18.02
N HIS A 388 -7.61 -22.75 18.24
CA HIS A 388 -6.47 -22.50 17.35
C HIS A 388 -5.56 -23.73 17.25
N ALA A 389 -5.12 -24.26 18.39
CA ALA A 389 -4.25 -25.44 18.47
C ALA A 389 -5.00 -26.77 18.30
N ARG A 390 -6.34 -26.76 18.35
CA ARG A 390 -7.21 -27.95 18.40
C ARG A 390 -6.89 -28.87 19.59
N VAL A 391 -6.51 -28.29 20.72
CA VAL A 391 -6.16 -28.99 21.96
C VAL A 391 -7.30 -28.81 22.97
N SER A 392 -7.88 -29.91 23.43
CA SER A 392 -8.99 -29.89 24.40
C SER A 392 -8.57 -30.21 25.84
N ARG A 393 -7.35 -30.74 26.07
CA ARG A 393 -6.85 -31.15 27.38
C ARG A 393 -5.36 -30.86 27.57
N LEU A 394 -4.88 -30.85 28.80
CA LEU A 394 -3.48 -30.60 29.16
C LEU A 394 -2.86 -31.81 29.88
N LEU A 395 -1.60 -32.12 29.63
CA LEU A 395 -0.81 -33.23 30.21
C LEU A 395 -1.32 -34.66 29.94
N THR A 396 -2.62 -34.91 30.01
CA THR A 396 -3.23 -36.24 29.85
C THR A 396 -4.45 -36.23 28.96
N GLU A 397 -4.55 -37.23 28.09
CA GLU A 397 -5.71 -37.46 27.24
C GLU A 397 -6.91 -38.03 28.00
N ARG A 398 -8.03 -38.12 27.30
CA ARG A 398 -9.28 -38.71 27.82
C ARG A 398 -9.14 -40.14 28.33
N ASP A 399 -8.21 -40.92 27.82
CA ASP A 399 -7.95 -42.31 28.20
C ASP A 399 -6.85 -42.45 29.27
N GLY A 400 -6.31 -41.33 29.76
CA GLY A 400 -5.23 -41.28 30.75
C GLY A 400 -3.83 -41.45 30.16
N THR A 401 -3.69 -41.50 28.83
CA THR A 401 -2.36 -41.47 28.19
C THR A 401 -1.73 -40.08 28.32
N ALA A 402 -0.41 -40.02 28.45
CA ALA A 402 0.30 -38.75 28.54
C ALA A 402 0.37 -38.08 27.16
N ILE A 403 0.11 -36.77 27.12
CA ILE A 403 0.26 -35.93 25.93
C ILE A 403 1.76 -35.65 25.73
N THR A 404 2.24 -35.76 24.49
CA THR A 404 3.64 -35.45 24.13
C THR A 404 3.67 -34.80 22.74
N PRO A 405 4.37 -33.68 22.54
CA PRO A 405 5.12 -32.90 23.54
C PRO A 405 4.20 -32.21 24.58
N ASN A 406 4.68 -32.08 25.82
CA ASN A 406 4.00 -31.38 26.92
C ASN A 406 4.68 -30.06 27.31
N ASP A 407 5.71 -29.67 26.57
CA ASP A 407 6.51 -28.44 26.66
C ASP A 407 6.20 -27.47 25.51
N ASN A 408 5.01 -27.58 24.91
CA ASN A 408 4.59 -26.69 23.84
C ASN A 408 3.97 -25.38 24.35
N TRP A 409 3.76 -24.43 23.45
CA TRP A 409 3.20 -23.11 23.75
C TRP A 409 1.84 -23.15 24.46
N VAL A 410 0.99 -24.14 24.17
CA VAL A 410 -0.33 -24.29 24.81
C VAL A 410 -0.17 -24.65 26.28
N HIS A 411 0.75 -25.57 26.59
CA HIS A 411 1.06 -25.97 27.96
C HIS A 411 1.78 -24.84 28.71
N GLU A 412 2.79 -24.21 28.13
CA GLU A 412 3.49 -23.06 28.73
C GLU A 412 2.52 -21.93 29.09
N LEU A 413 1.68 -21.51 28.14
CA LEU A 413 0.75 -20.39 28.32
C LEU A 413 -0.29 -20.69 29.41
N ASN A 414 -0.80 -21.93 29.46
CA ASN A 414 -1.89 -22.27 30.39
C ASN A 414 -1.41 -22.70 31.77
N LEU A 415 -0.23 -23.33 31.88
CA LEU A 415 0.29 -23.92 33.13
C LEU A 415 1.26 -23.01 33.88
N ASP A 416 1.85 -22.00 33.22
CA ASP A 416 2.62 -20.94 33.91
C ASP A 416 1.71 -19.74 34.25
N PRO A 417 1.54 -19.40 35.55
CA PRO A 417 0.77 -18.23 35.96
C PRO A 417 1.23 -16.92 35.32
N ARG A 418 2.54 -16.76 35.04
CA ARG A 418 3.13 -15.55 34.46
C ARG A 418 2.59 -15.26 33.06
N PHE A 419 2.28 -16.29 32.27
CA PHE A 419 1.72 -16.18 30.91
C PHE A 419 0.19 -16.26 30.88
N ARG A 420 -0.41 -16.91 31.88
CA ARG A 420 -1.86 -16.93 32.03
C ARG A 420 -2.44 -15.56 32.40
N VAL A 421 -1.71 -14.74 33.15
CA VAL A 421 -2.08 -13.35 33.49
C VAL A 421 -2.26 -12.48 32.24
N PRO A 422 -1.28 -12.32 31.33
CA PRO A 422 -1.45 -11.54 30.11
C PRO A 422 -2.57 -12.08 29.22
N ALA A 423 -2.75 -13.41 29.10
CA ALA A 423 -3.90 -13.97 28.39
C ALA A 423 -5.25 -13.53 29.01
N GLY A 424 -5.33 -13.50 30.34
CA GLY A 424 -6.49 -12.95 31.06
C GLY A 424 -6.70 -11.44 30.86
N LEU A 425 -5.62 -10.66 30.80
CA LEU A 425 -5.68 -9.23 30.48
C LEU A 425 -6.22 -9.00 29.07
N GLY A 426 -5.78 -9.79 28.10
CA GLY A 426 -6.29 -9.79 26.73
C GLY A 426 -7.79 -10.07 26.70
N GLY A 427 -8.24 -11.14 27.36
CA GLY A 427 -9.66 -11.43 27.47
C GLY A 427 -10.47 -10.30 28.13
N ARG A 428 -9.89 -9.62 29.13
CA ARG A 428 -10.54 -8.46 29.77
C ARG A 428 -10.70 -7.28 28.80
N VAL A 429 -9.73 -7.02 27.92
CA VAL A 429 -9.84 -5.95 26.90
C VAL A 429 -11.02 -6.17 25.98
N VAL A 430 -11.19 -7.41 25.49
CA VAL A 430 -12.34 -7.76 24.63
C VAL A 430 -13.65 -7.57 25.38
N ARG A 431 -13.76 -8.01 26.63
CA ARG A 431 -14.98 -7.81 27.43
C ARG A 431 -15.32 -6.34 27.66
N THR A 432 -14.32 -5.47 27.79
CA THR A 432 -14.54 -4.03 27.98
C THR A 432 -15.01 -3.33 26.71
N HIS A 433 -14.60 -3.81 25.54
CA HIS A 433 -14.84 -3.19 24.22
C HIS A 433 -15.65 -4.08 23.26
N ASP A 434 -16.44 -4.99 23.80
CA ASP A 434 -17.15 -6.04 23.06
C ASP A 434 -18.07 -5.46 21.96
N GLU A 435 -18.84 -4.43 22.28
CA GLU A 435 -19.74 -3.75 21.34
C GLU A 435 -18.99 -3.05 20.19
N GLU A 436 -17.80 -2.50 20.45
CA GLU A 436 -16.98 -1.86 19.41
C GLU A 436 -16.39 -2.89 18.46
N TYR A 437 -15.78 -3.95 18.99
CA TYR A 437 -15.17 -5.01 18.19
C TYR A 437 -16.21 -5.82 17.42
N MET A 438 -17.38 -6.08 18.01
CA MET A 438 -18.48 -6.74 17.31
C MET A 438 -19.03 -5.90 16.17
N ARG A 439 -19.17 -4.57 16.33
CA ARG A 439 -19.57 -3.68 15.24
C ARG A 439 -18.57 -3.76 14.08
N ALA A 440 -17.27 -3.64 14.38
CA ALA A 440 -16.21 -3.75 13.39
C ALA A 440 -16.20 -5.13 12.69
N ALA A 441 -16.60 -6.19 13.39
CA ALA A 441 -16.74 -7.53 12.81
C ALA A 441 -17.92 -7.61 11.83
N TRP A 442 -19.09 -7.10 12.21
CA TRP A 442 -20.30 -7.14 11.37
C TRP A 442 -20.14 -6.35 10.07
N ASP A 443 -19.43 -5.21 10.11
CA ASP A 443 -19.16 -4.38 8.93
C ASP A 443 -18.37 -5.14 7.83
N GLN A 444 -17.63 -6.18 8.20
CA GLN A 444 -16.80 -6.98 7.28
C GLN A 444 -17.52 -8.19 6.67
N LEU A 445 -18.71 -8.54 7.14
CA LEU A 445 -19.36 -9.83 6.86
C LEU A 445 -20.34 -9.82 5.67
N GLY A 446 -20.76 -8.64 5.18
CA GLY A 446 -21.88 -8.50 4.24
C GLY A 446 -21.91 -9.50 3.07
N ASP A 447 -20.80 -9.68 2.36
CA ASP A 447 -20.70 -10.58 1.20
C ASP A 447 -20.70 -12.07 1.57
N VAL A 448 -20.19 -12.42 2.76
CA VAL A 448 -20.11 -13.81 3.24
C VAL A 448 -21.50 -14.35 3.54
N LEU A 449 -22.40 -13.56 4.14
CA LEU A 449 -23.79 -13.99 4.39
C LEU A 449 -24.53 -14.29 3.09
N ALA A 450 -24.32 -13.44 2.07
CA ALA A 450 -24.89 -13.65 0.75
C ALA A 450 -24.37 -14.94 0.09
N ALA A 451 -23.06 -15.23 0.25
CA ALA A 451 -22.45 -16.46 -0.21
C ALA A 451 -22.98 -17.70 0.54
N ASN A 452 -23.03 -17.70 1.87
CA ASN A 452 -23.54 -18.82 2.67
C ASN A 452 -25.02 -19.12 2.40
N LYS A 453 -25.83 -18.10 2.11
CA LYS A 453 -27.21 -18.30 1.65
C LYS A 453 -27.25 -19.04 0.30
N ARG A 454 -26.36 -18.72 -0.64
CA ARG A 454 -26.25 -19.43 -1.93
C ARG A 454 -25.74 -20.86 -1.76
N ILE A 455 -24.78 -21.09 -0.86
CA ILE A 455 -24.25 -22.43 -0.54
C ILE A 455 -25.35 -23.32 0.05
N ARG A 456 -26.10 -22.85 1.05
CA ARG A 456 -27.23 -23.59 1.62
C ARG A 456 -28.29 -23.94 0.57
N ALA A 457 -28.63 -22.99 -0.30
CA ALA A 457 -29.55 -23.26 -1.41
C ALA A 457 -28.99 -24.30 -2.40
N ALA A 458 -27.68 -24.28 -2.65
CA ALA A 458 -26.99 -25.24 -3.51
C ALA A 458 -26.94 -26.64 -2.88
N GLN A 459 -26.73 -26.77 -1.57
CA GLN A 459 -26.78 -28.05 -0.85
C GLN A 459 -28.16 -28.71 -1.03
N VAL A 460 -29.24 -27.95 -0.79
CA VAL A 460 -30.61 -28.46 -0.99
C VAL A 460 -30.85 -28.84 -2.46
N ALA A 461 -30.39 -28.01 -3.41
CA ALA A 461 -30.53 -28.31 -4.84
C ALA A 461 -29.73 -29.57 -5.26
N ARG A 462 -28.57 -29.83 -4.64
CA ARG A 462 -27.76 -31.03 -4.87
C ARG A 462 -28.51 -32.27 -4.41
N GLU A 463 -29.03 -32.29 -3.18
CA GLU A 463 -29.75 -33.46 -2.64
C GLU A 463 -31.04 -33.75 -3.42
N LEU A 464 -31.81 -32.72 -3.76
CA LEU A 464 -33.00 -32.87 -4.61
C LEU A 464 -32.63 -33.39 -6.01
N GLY A 465 -31.60 -32.80 -6.62
CA GLY A 465 -31.10 -33.21 -7.91
C GLY A 465 -30.62 -34.67 -7.90
N PHE A 466 -29.92 -35.08 -6.84
CA PHE A 466 -29.42 -36.44 -6.65
C PHE A 466 -30.56 -37.45 -6.57
N SER A 467 -31.60 -37.13 -5.79
CA SER A 467 -32.81 -37.96 -5.70
C SER A 467 -33.48 -38.13 -7.07
N LEU A 468 -33.64 -37.05 -7.85
CA LEU A 468 -34.23 -37.08 -9.19
C LEU A 468 -33.35 -37.83 -10.20
N HIS A 469 -32.03 -37.63 -10.15
CA HIS A 469 -31.07 -38.29 -11.02
C HIS A 469 -31.10 -39.81 -10.83
N ARG A 470 -31.00 -40.27 -9.57
CA ARG A 470 -31.07 -41.68 -9.20
C ARG A 470 -32.46 -42.28 -9.45
N GLY A 471 -33.53 -41.56 -9.16
CA GLY A 471 -34.91 -42.05 -9.29
C GLY A 471 -35.42 -42.13 -10.73
N HIS A 472 -34.99 -41.23 -11.61
CA HIS A 472 -35.57 -41.10 -12.95
C HIS A 472 -34.57 -41.25 -14.11
N LEU A 473 -33.32 -40.80 -13.98
CA LEU A 473 -32.36 -40.83 -15.09
C LEU A 473 -31.54 -42.12 -15.13
N GLU A 474 -31.13 -42.62 -13.97
CA GLU A 474 -30.36 -43.87 -13.86
C GLU A 474 -31.12 -45.12 -14.36
N PRO A 475 -32.42 -45.31 -14.04
CA PRO A 475 -33.20 -46.41 -14.61
C PRO A 475 -33.35 -46.31 -16.14
N LEU A 476 -33.43 -45.08 -16.68
CA LEU A 476 -33.53 -44.85 -18.13
C LEU A 476 -32.23 -45.21 -18.87
N ARG A 477 -31.06 -45.05 -18.23
CA ARG A 477 -29.77 -45.47 -18.80
C ARG A 477 -29.73 -46.99 -19.03
N LEU A 478 -30.22 -47.77 -18.06
CA LEU A 478 -30.16 -49.24 -18.08
C LEU A 478 -31.14 -49.87 -19.09
N VAL A 479 -32.23 -49.17 -19.41
CA VAL A 479 -33.32 -49.71 -20.25
C VAL A 479 -33.32 -49.08 -21.65
N THR A 480 -32.98 -47.79 -21.78
CA THR A 480 -33.10 -47.06 -23.06
C THR A 480 -32.10 -45.88 -23.22
N PRO A 481 -30.84 -46.14 -23.61
CA PRO A 481 -29.81 -45.11 -23.83
C PRO A 481 -30.23 -44.00 -24.81
N GLY A 482 -30.88 -44.36 -25.92
CA GLY A 482 -31.34 -43.39 -26.93
C GLY A 482 -32.45 -42.45 -26.44
N GLN A 483 -33.26 -42.88 -25.47
CA GLN A 483 -34.31 -42.04 -24.86
C GLN A 483 -33.69 -41.07 -23.87
N LEU A 484 -32.65 -41.48 -23.13
CA LEU A 484 -31.87 -40.59 -22.28
C LEU A 484 -31.22 -39.47 -23.12
N LEU A 485 -30.55 -39.81 -24.22
CA LEU A 485 -29.96 -38.82 -25.15
C LEU A 485 -31.02 -37.90 -25.77
N THR A 486 -32.23 -38.40 -25.99
CA THR A 486 -33.34 -37.55 -26.39
C THR A 486 -33.72 -36.60 -25.25
N LEU A 487 -33.92 -37.12 -24.03
CA LEU A 487 -34.34 -36.32 -22.88
C LEU A 487 -33.33 -35.20 -22.58
N SER A 488 -32.04 -35.50 -22.65
CA SER A 488 -30.94 -34.57 -22.37
C SER A 488 -30.58 -33.63 -23.54
N ALA A 489 -31.19 -33.77 -24.72
CA ALA A 489 -30.87 -32.97 -25.90
C ALA A 489 -30.77 -31.44 -25.67
N PRO A 490 -31.63 -30.79 -24.85
CA PRO A 490 -31.52 -29.35 -24.62
C PRO A 490 -30.22 -28.90 -23.94
N VAL A 491 -29.52 -29.80 -23.24
CA VAL A 491 -28.29 -29.48 -22.51
C VAL A 491 -27.03 -30.02 -23.20
N GLN A 492 -27.14 -30.93 -24.18
CA GLN A 492 -26.01 -31.60 -24.84
C GLN A 492 -24.99 -30.66 -25.50
N SER A 493 -25.40 -29.46 -25.91
CA SER A 493 -24.48 -28.46 -26.48
C SER A 493 -23.57 -27.79 -25.44
N ARG A 494 -23.84 -28.02 -24.14
CA ARG A 494 -23.05 -27.51 -23.00
C ARG A 494 -22.32 -28.62 -22.25
N LEU A 495 -22.52 -29.89 -22.63
CA LEU A 495 -21.91 -31.04 -21.99
C LEU A 495 -20.69 -31.48 -22.81
N LEU A 496 -19.54 -31.54 -22.13
CA LEU A 496 -18.33 -32.17 -22.65
C LEU A 496 -18.28 -33.62 -22.16
N PRO A 497 -17.90 -34.59 -23.01
CA PRO A 497 -17.59 -35.94 -22.56
C PRO A 497 -16.39 -35.88 -21.60
N GLY A 498 -16.41 -36.68 -20.53
CA GLY A 498 -15.32 -36.72 -19.54
C GLY A 498 -13.98 -37.19 -20.14
N ALA A 499 -12.88 -37.02 -19.40
CA ALA A 499 -11.51 -37.31 -19.88
C ALA A 499 -11.24 -38.76 -20.35
N GLY A 500 -12.12 -39.71 -20.02
CA GLY A 500 -12.08 -41.09 -20.53
C GLY A 500 -12.79 -41.30 -21.87
N PHE A 501 -13.41 -40.26 -22.44
CA PHE A 501 -14.25 -40.34 -23.63
C PHE A 501 -13.82 -39.29 -24.66
N ALA A 502 -13.00 -39.72 -25.61
CA ALA A 502 -12.64 -38.89 -26.76
C ALA A 502 -13.67 -39.10 -27.89
N LEU A 503 -14.58 -38.13 -28.05
CA LEU A 503 -15.43 -38.03 -29.25
C LEU A 503 -14.67 -37.50 -30.48
N ALA A 504 -13.38 -37.20 -30.33
CA ALA A 504 -12.53 -36.65 -31.37
C ALA A 504 -11.28 -37.53 -31.56
N ALA A 505 -10.72 -37.55 -32.77
CA ALA A 505 -9.45 -38.23 -33.05
C ALA A 505 -8.33 -37.70 -32.14
N ALA A 506 -7.37 -38.56 -31.77
CA ALA A 506 -6.25 -38.20 -30.90
C ALA A 506 -5.54 -36.93 -31.40
N GLY A 507 -5.60 -35.85 -30.62
CA GLY A 507 -5.03 -34.54 -30.95
C GLY A 507 -6.04 -33.41 -31.24
N ALA A 508 -7.35 -33.68 -31.27
CA ALA A 508 -8.39 -32.66 -31.46
C ALA A 508 -9.01 -32.17 -30.13
N ALA A 509 -9.48 -30.91 -30.10
CA ALA A 509 -10.16 -30.32 -28.94
C ALA A 509 -11.42 -31.13 -28.53
N PRO A 510 -11.76 -31.19 -27.23
CA PRO A 510 -12.91 -31.99 -26.76
C PRO A 510 -14.22 -31.45 -27.36
N LEU A 511 -14.89 -32.27 -28.16
CA LEU A 511 -16.18 -31.95 -28.76
C LEU A 511 -17.31 -32.09 -27.74
N THR A 512 -18.33 -31.24 -27.82
CA THR A 512 -19.54 -31.41 -27.01
C THR A 512 -20.31 -32.66 -27.43
N ILE A 513 -21.15 -33.19 -26.54
CA ILE A 513 -22.03 -34.34 -26.85
C ILE A 513 -22.91 -34.04 -28.08
N ALA A 514 -23.39 -32.81 -28.23
CA ALA A 514 -24.17 -32.41 -29.41
C ALA A 514 -23.33 -32.40 -30.69
N ALA A 515 -22.07 -31.95 -30.64
CA ALA A 515 -21.17 -31.96 -31.78
C ALA A 515 -20.81 -33.40 -32.20
N GLY A 516 -20.52 -34.29 -31.23
CA GLY A 516 -20.28 -35.71 -31.51
C GLY A 516 -21.47 -36.41 -32.18
N ILE A 517 -22.71 -36.10 -31.75
CA ILE A 517 -23.91 -36.60 -32.44
C ILE A 517 -24.02 -36.02 -33.85
N ALA A 518 -23.71 -34.74 -34.04
CA ALA A 518 -23.79 -34.06 -35.33
C ALA A 518 -22.82 -34.61 -36.38
N ASP A 519 -21.60 -34.96 -35.96
CA ASP A 519 -20.55 -35.50 -36.82
C ASP A 519 -20.71 -37.01 -37.09
N SER A 520 -21.52 -37.71 -36.30
CA SER A 520 -21.84 -39.14 -36.48
C SER A 520 -22.89 -39.41 -37.57
N ARG A 521 -23.07 -40.70 -37.91
CA ARG A 521 -24.17 -41.17 -38.79
C ARG A 521 -25.56 -40.73 -38.34
N MET A 522 -25.76 -40.44 -37.05
CA MET A 522 -27.05 -40.03 -36.52
C MET A 522 -27.42 -38.59 -36.89
N THR A 523 -26.45 -37.68 -37.02
CA THR A 523 -26.66 -36.24 -37.30
C THR A 523 -27.49 -35.49 -36.26
N ALA A 524 -27.39 -34.15 -36.23
CA ALA A 524 -28.15 -33.32 -35.28
C ALA A 524 -29.68 -33.45 -35.44
N THR A 525 -30.15 -33.90 -36.61
CA THR A 525 -31.57 -34.09 -36.92
C THR A 525 -32.25 -35.10 -35.99
N VAL A 526 -31.48 -36.07 -35.48
CA VAL A 526 -32.00 -37.17 -34.66
C VAL A 526 -32.51 -36.73 -33.28
N VAL A 527 -31.88 -35.73 -32.70
CA VAL A 527 -32.25 -35.17 -31.40
C VAL A 527 -33.22 -33.97 -31.53
N SER A 528 -33.53 -33.56 -32.76
CA SER A 528 -34.38 -32.39 -33.04
C SER A 528 -35.79 -32.50 -32.44
N PRO A 529 -36.42 -31.37 -32.09
CA PRO A 529 -37.80 -31.36 -31.61
C PRO A 529 -38.81 -31.92 -32.62
N VAL A 530 -38.55 -31.72 -33.91
CA VAL A 530 -39.43 -32.17 -35.01
C VAL A 530 -39.38 -33.69 -35.12
N LEU A 531 -38.18 -34.29 -35.20
CA LEU A 531 -38.06 -35.74 -35.25
C LEU A 531 -38.66 -36.39 -34.00
N ARG A 532 -38.38 -35.83 -32.82
CA ARG A 532 -38.97 -36.26 -31.54
C ARG A 532 -40.50 -36.27 -31.54
N ARG A 533 -41.14 -35.35 -32.28
CA ARG A 533 -42.60 -35.28 -32.38
C ARG A 533 -43.16 -36.34 -33.32
N ILE A 534 -42.51 -36.56 -34.46
CA ILE A 534 -42.98 -37.52 -35.48
C ILE A 534 -42.58 -38.96 -35.20
N THR A 535 -41.59 -39.20 -34.34
CA THR A 535 -41.16 -40.54 -33.87
C THR A 535 -41.66 -40.87 -32.46
N ARG A 536 -42.71 -40.21 -31.97
CA ARG A 536 -43.33 -40.56 -30.67
C ARG A 536 -43.91 -41.98 -30.72
N PRO A 537 -43.94 -42.71 -29.59
CA PRO A 537 -44.64 -43.98 -29.51
C PRO A 537 -46.08 -43.84 -30.04
N GLY A 538 -46.49 -44.74 -30.95
CA GLY A 538 -47.83 -44.74 -31.57
C GLY A 538 -48.08 -43.71 -32.70
N SER A 539 -47.10 -42.87 -33.04
CA SER A 539 -47.18 -42.00 -34.21
C SER A 539 -47.40 -42.79 -35.51
N ARG A 540 -48.02 -42.15 -36.53
CA ARG A 540 -48.30 -42.80 -37.81
C ARG A 540 -47.04 -43.33 -38.49
N LEU A 541 -45.94 -42.58 -38.41
CA LEU A 541 -44.64 -42.98 -38.94
C LEU A 541 -44.14 -44.24 -38.23
N MET A 542 -44.08 -44.25 -36.89
CA MET A 542 -43.57 -45.39 -36.13
C MET A 542 -44.40 -46.66 -36.35
N ARG A 543 -45.73 -46.54 -36.51
CA ARG A 543 -46.59 -47.69 -36.83
C ARG A 543 -46.38 -48.25 -38.24
N GLY A 544 -45.88 -47.44 -39.19
CA GLY A 544 -45.66 -47.84 -40.58
C GLY A 544 -44.24 -48.33 -40.89
N LEU A 545 -43.33 -48.38 -39.90
CA LEU A 545 -41.96 -48.83 -40.12
C LEU A 545 -41.91 -50.36 -40.24
N PRO A 546 -41.09 -50.92 -41.15
CA PRO A 546 -41.02 -52.36 -41.44
C PRO A 546 -40.12 -53.14 -40.46
N PHE A 547 -39.84 -52.59 -39.28
CA PHE A 547 -39.09 -53.25 -38.22
C PHE A 547 -39.73 -53.00 -36.86
N GLY A 548 -39.65 -53.98 -35.95
CA GLY A 548 -40.31 -54.00 -34.65
C GLY A 548 -41.21 -55.23 -34.47
N PRO A 549 -41.68 -55.55 -33.25
CA PRO A 549 -42.61 -56.66 -33.02
C PRO A 549 -43.93 -56.37 -33.78
N GLY A 550 -44.17 -57.07 -34.90
CA GLY A 550 -45.34 -56.87 -35.77
C GLY A 550 -45.07 -56.12 -37.08
N ALA A 551 -43.82 -55.80 -37.39
CA ALA A 551 -43.50 -55.06 -38.61
C ALA A 551 -43.19 -56.00 -39.79
N GLY A 552 -44.08 -56.04 -40.78
CA GLY A 552 -43.88 -56.81 -42.02
C GLY A 552 -45.16 -57.27 -42.74
N THR A 553 -46.35 -57.17 -42.14
CA THR A 553 -47.60 -57.49 -42.85
C THR A 553 -48.17 -56.27 -43.55
N GLY A 554 -47.49 -55.88 -44.61
CA GLY A 554 -48.17 -55.22 -45.72
C GLY A 554 -49.26 -56.14 -46.23
N GLY A 555 -50.49 -55.96 -45.74
CA GLY A 555 -51.71 -56.51 -46.31
C GLY A 555 -51.72 -58.02 -46.59
N VAL A 556 -51.44 -58.87 -45.60
CA VAL A 556 -51.94 -60.27 -45.56
C VAL A 556 -52.17 -60.65 -44.08
N ASP A 557 -53.31 -61.28 -43.83
CA ASP A 557 -53.94 -61.62 -42.54
C ASP A 557 -52.99 -61.94 -41.37
N VAL A 558 -53.03 -61.10 -40.34
CA VAL A 558 -52.55 -61.45 -38.99
C VAL A 558 -53.76 -61.89 -38.17
N ALA A 559 -53.71 -63.13 -37.69
CA ALA A 559 -54.72 -63.70 -36.80
C ALA A 559 -54.99 -62.79 -35.58
N ALA A 560 -56.26 -62.55 -35.30
CA ALA A 560 -56.75 -61.70 -34.23
C ALA A 560 -56.25 -62.15 -32.85
N GLY A 561 -55.58 -61.26 -32.10
CA GLY A 561 -55.47 -61.39 -30.64
C GLY A 561 -54.17 -60.95 -29.95
N ALA A 562 -53.06 -60.67 -30.65
CA ALA A 562 -51.84 -60.17 -30.01
C ALA A 562 -51.78 -58.63 -30.10
N PRO A 563 -51.47 -57.90 -29.01
CA PRO A 563 -51.31 -56.45 -29.08
C PRO A 563 -50.09 -56.10 -29.95
N GLU A 564 -50.31 -55.41 -31.07
CA GLU A 564 -49.25 -54.78 -31.86
C GLU A 564 -48.51 -53.76 -30.98
N VAL A 565 -47.30 -54.08 -30.56
CA VAL A 565 -46.42 -53.12 -29.88
C VAL A 565 -45.64 -52.39 -30.97
N PRO A 566 -45.94 -51.10 -31.26
CA PRO A 566 -45.22 -50.37 -32.29
C PRO A 566 -43.73 -50.31 -31.95
N PRO A 567 -42.83 -50.28 -32.96
CA PRO A 567 -41.39 -50.23 -32.74
C PRO A 567 -41.02 -49.10 -31.77
N ALA A 568 -40.11 -49.40 -30.84
CA ALA A 568 -39.63 -48.41 -29.91
C ALA A 568 -38.71 -47.43 -30.66
N ARG A 569 -38.75 -46.16 -30.26
CA ARG A 569 -37.90 -45.13 -30.88
C ARG A 569 -36.41 -45.50 -30.79
N GLN A 570 -35.99 -46.18 -29.72
CA GLN A 570 -34.62 -46.64 -29.52
C GLN A 570 -34.13 -47.55 -30.67
N ASP A 571 -35.01 -48.40 -31.22
CA ASP A 571 -34.67 -49.34 -32.29
C ASP A 571 -34.42 -48.60 -33.60
N LEU A 572 -35.20 -47.55 -33.85
CA LEU A 572 -34.98 -46.63 -34.98
C LEU A 572 -33.63 -45.90 -34.83
N LEU A 573 -33.28 -45.44 -33.62
CA LEU A 573 -32.02 -44.74 -33.36
C LEU A 573 -30.81 -45.66 -33.54
N ALA A 574 -30.86 -46.88 -33.01
CA ALA A 574 -29.82 -47.88 -33.21
C ALA A 574 -29.65 -48.23 -34.68
N ARG A 575 -30.75 -48.45 -35.41
CA ARG A 575 -30.75 -48.77 -36.84
C ARG A 575 -30.23 -47.64 -37.72
N MET A 576 -30.52 -46.39 -37.39
CA MET A 576 -29.94 -45.22 -38.05
C MET A 576 -28.43 -45.12 -37.82
N ASN A 577 -27.99 -45.40 -36.59
CA ASN A 577 -26.58 -45.40 -36.23
C ASN A 577 -25.79 -46.55 -36.90
N ASP A 578 -26.41 -47.71 -37.06
CA ASP A 578 -25.88 -48.85 -37.80
C ASP A 578 -25.89 -48.65 -39.33
N GLY A 579 -26.53 -47.58 -39.82
CA GLY A 579 -26.66 -47.27 -41.25
C GLY A 579 -27.70 -48.12 -42.00
N THR A 580 -28.49 -48.92 -41.28
CA THR A 580 -29.57 -49.76 -41.86
C THR A 580 -30.81 -48.93 -42.24
N VAL A 581 -30.96 -47.74 -41.65
CA VAL A 581 -32.00 -46.77 -41.98
C VAL A 581 -31.32 -45.45 -42.30
N THR A 582 -31.45 -44.98 -43.55
CA THR A 582 -30.93 -43.68 -43.99
C THR A 582 -32.08 -42.72 -44.28
N ALA A 583 -31.86 -41.43 -44.06
CA ALA A 583 -32.88 -40.40 -44.30
C ALA A 583 -33.10 -40.11 -45.79
N ALA A 584 -32.16 -40.50 -46.66
CA ALA A 584 -32.23 -40.31 -48.11
C ALA A 584 -31.51 -41.45 -48.85
N PRO A 585 -31.98 -41.81 -50.06
CA PRO A 585 -31.23 -42.70 -50.95
C PRO A 585 -29.90 -42.06 -51.38
N PRO A 586 -28.90 -42.86 -51.80
CA PRO A 586 -27.64 -42.34 -52.33
C PRO A 586 -27.90 -41.38 -53.50
N LYS A 587 -27.10 -40.31 -53.59
CA LYS A 587 -27.22 -39.33 -54.68
C LYS A 587 -26.81 -40.02 -56.00
N VAL A 588 -27.69 -39.97 -57.00
CA VAL A 588 -27.43 -40.47 -58.35
C VAL A 588 -27.36 -39.28 -59.32
N ALA A 589 -26.48 -39.36 -60.33
CA ALA A 589 -26.41 -38.34 -61.37
C ALA A 589 -27.75 -38.22 -62.14
N PRO A 590 -28.23 -37.01 -62.47
CA PRO A 590 -29.46 -36.83 -63.26
C PRO A 590 -29.30 -37.41 -64.67
N ALA A 591 -30.35 -38.08 -65.19
CA ALA A 591 -30.30 -38.80 -66.46
C ALA A 591 -29.97 -37.96 -67.71
N GLY A 592 -30.03 -36.63 -67.64
CA GLY A 592 -29.70 -35.72 -68.74
C GLY A 592 -28.27 -35.17 -68.72
N VAL A 593 -27.46 -35.51 -67.70
CA VAL A 593 -26.07 -35.07 -67.59
C VAL A 593 -25.19 -36.13 -68.22
N VAL A 594 -24.42 -35.75 -69.24
CA VAL A 594 -23.37 -36.60 -69.80
C VAL A 594 -22.26 -36.70 -68.76
N THR A 595 -22.15 -37.86 -68.11
CA THR A 595 -21.05 -38.15 -67.19
C THR A 595 -19.79 -38.47 -68.00
N VAL A 596 -18.62 -38.34 -67.37
CA VAL A 596 -17.35 -38.71 -68.00
C VAL A 596 -17.39 -40.19 -68.42
N ASP A 597 -17.96 -41.05 -67.58
CA ASP A 597 -18.19 -42.46 -67.87
C ASP A 597 -19.03 -42.67 -69.16
N ALA A 598 -20.09 -41.89 -69.34
CA ALA A 598 -20.95 -41.97 -70.54
C ALA A 598 -20.27 -41.43 -71.81
N LEU A 599 -19.36 -40.46 -71.68
CA LEU A 599 -18.56 -39.93 -72.78
C LEU A 599 -17.46 -40.92 -73.21
N GLU A 600 -16.83 -41.58 -72.25
CA GLU A 600 -15.78 -42.59 -72.48
C GLU A 600 -16.32 -43.84 -73.17
N GLU A 601 -17.56 -44.24 -72.85
CA GLU A 601 -18.24 -45.36 -73.51
C GLU A 601 -18.44 -45.13 -75.02
N VAL A 602 -18.62 -43.86 -75.44
CA VAL A 602 -18.78 -43.47 -76.86
C VAL A 602 -17.46 -43.42 -77.61
N LEU A 603 -16.33 -43.13 -76.94
CA LEU A 603 -15.02 -42.92 -77.56
C LEU A 603 -14.18 -44.22 -77.72
N ALA A 604 -14.77 -45.39 -77.48
CA ALA A 604 -14.19 -46.73 -77.72
C ALA A 604 -12.86 -47.01 -76.99
N GLY A 605 -12.73 -46.52 -75.75
CA GLY A 605 -11.65 -46.88 -74.82
C GLY A 605 -11.37 -45.77 -73.80
N PRO A 606 -10.84 -46.08 -72.59
CA PRO A 606 -10.64 -45.09 -71.55
C PRO A 606 -9.54 -44.12 -71.96
N VAL A 607 -9.93 -42.94 -72.44
CA VAL A 607 -8.99 -41.85 -72.74
C VAL A 607 -8.50 -41.24 -71.42
N ILE A 608 -9.30 -41.27 -70.35
CA ILE A 608 -8.91 -40.92 -68.99
C ILE A 608 -9.21 -42.16 -68.14
N GLY A 609 -8.18 -42.82 -67.59
CA GLY A 609 -8.37 -44.05 -66.83
C GLY A 609 -8.98 -43.80 -65.45
N ILE A 610 -10.29 -43.54 -65.35
CA ILE A 610 -10.99 -43.49 -64.07
C ILE A 610 -11.30 -44.94 -63.67
N ALA A 611 -10.39 -45.59 -62.94
CA ALA A 611 -10.70 -46.89 -62.35
C ALA A 611 -11.80 -46.68 -61.30
N GLU A 612 -12.88 -47.47 -61.38
CA GLU A 612 -13.93 -47.49 -60.36
C GLU A 612 -13.31 -47.64 -58.96
N ALA A 613 -13.52 -46.60 -58.15
CA ALA A 613 -13.56 -46.67 -56.69
C ALA A 613 -12.40 -47.40 -55.97
N ALA A 614 -11.15 -47.22 -56.41
CA ALA A 614 -9.98 -47.44 -55.57
C ALA A 614 -9.23 -46.11 -55.37
N ALA A 615 -9.15 -45.67 -54.11
CA ALA A 615 -8.69 -44.35 -53.67
C ALA A 615 -7.25 -43.99 -54.10
N GLY A 616 -7.08 -43.48 -55.32
CA GLY A 616 -5.81 -42.96 -55.84
C GLY A 616 -6.03 -41.96 -56.98
N PRO A 617 -5.04 -41.09 -57.26
CA PRO A 617 -5.11 -40.15 -58.38
C PRO A 617 -5.24 -40.91 -59.72
N VAL A 618 -6.09 -40.40 -60.61
CA VAL A 618 -6.23 -40.81 -62.00
C VAL A 618 -4.84 -40.82 -62.66
N PRO A 619 -4.35 -41.98 -63.16
CA PRO A 619 -3.03 -42.07 -63.79
C PRO A 619 -2.95 -41.18 -65.02
N ASN A 620 -1.86 -40.42 -65.17
CA ASN A 620 -1.63 -39.53 -66.31
C ASN A 620 -0.72 -40.21 -67.37
N PRO A 621 -1.28 -40.71 -68.49
CA PRO A 621 -0.52 -41.42 -69.52
C PRO A 621 0.19 -40.48 -70.51
N VAL A 622 -0.04 -39.16 -70.45
CA VAL A 622 0.50 -38.19 -71.42
C VAL A 622 2.02 -38.27 -71.60
N PRO A 623 2.86 -38.48 -70.55
CA PRO A 623 4.30 -38.64 -70.71
C PRO A 623 4.71 -39.85 -71.55
N THR A 624 3.83 -40.85 -71.69
CA THR A 624 4.09 -42.09 -72.44
C THR A 624 3.66 -42.02 -73.92
N LEU A 625 3.01 -40.93 -74.34
CA LEU A 625 2.58 -40.72 -75.72
C LEU A 625 3.77 -40.44 -76.64
N ALA A 626 3.80 -41.11 -77.81
CA ALA A 626 4.87 -40.95 -78.80
C ALA A 626 5.02 -39.49 -79.26
N THR A 627 6.25 -39.08 -79.59
CA THR A 627 6.50 -37.76 -80.19
C THR A 627 6.20 -37.77 -81.69
N SER A 628 5.79 -36.63 -82.26
CA SER A 628 5.51 -36.50 -83.69
C SER A 628 5.77 -35.09 -84.19
N ALA A 629 6.66 -34.96 -85.19
CA ALA A 629 7.04 -33.67 -85.78
C ALA A 629 6.00 -33.08 -86.74
N ASP A 630 5.11 -33.91 -87.28
CA ASP A 630 4.06 -33.57 -88.26
C ASP A 630 2.64 -33.60 -87.66
N PHE A 631 2.52 -33.71 -86.33
CA PHE A 631 1.23 -33.66 -85.65
C PHE A 631 0.55 -32.30 -85.86
N VAL A 632 -0.69 -32.36 -86.36
CA VAL A 632 -1.60 -31.24 -86.52
C VAL A 632 -2.99 -31.64 -86.04
N ILE A 633 -3.67 -30.74 -85.31
CA ILE A 633 -5.06 -30.98 -84.91
C ILE A 633 -5.97 -30.77 -86.13
N SER A 634 -6.63 -31.82 -86.57
CA SER A 634 -7.53 -31.82 -87.73
C SER A 634 -8.94 -32.25 -87.34
N LEU A 635 -9.91 -31.94 -88.20
CA LEU A 635 -11.27 -32.40 -88.01
C LEU A 635 -11.42 -33.87 -88.41
N PRO A 636 -12.36 -34.62 -87.79
CA PRO A 636 -12.63 -36.00 -88.18
C PRO A 636 -12.93 -36.13 -89.68
N GLY A 637 -12.10 -36.90 -90.41
CA GLY A 637 -12.25 -37.16 -91.85
C GLY A 637 -11.25 -36.47 -92.78
N GLU A 638 -10.41 -35.56 -92.28
CA GLU A 638 -9.44 -34.81 -93.11
C GLU A 638 -8.19 -35.61 -93.52
N GLY A 639 -8.11 -36.90 -93.17
CA GLY A 639 -7.09 -37.83 -93.68
C GLY A 639 -5.67 -37.58 -93.16
N VAL A 640 -5.48 -36.73 -92.16
CA VAL A 640 -4.17 -36.46 -91.54
C VAL A 640 -3.81 -37.63 -90.61
N SER A 641 -2.70 -38.32 -90.90
CA SER A 641 -2.16 -39.40 -90.07
C SER A 641 -0.72 -39.05 -89.68
N PRO A 642 -0.50 -38.47 -88.49
CA PRO A 642 0.83 -38.04 -88.09
C PRO A 642 1.77 -39.24 -87.90
N THR A 643 3.04 -39.05 -88.24
CA THR A 643 4.07 -40.07 -88.11
C THR A 643 4.75 -39.98 -86.74
N ALA A 644 4.94 -41.13 -86.10
CA ALA A 644 5.59 -41.22 -84.78
C ALA A 644 7.12 -41.16 -84.93
N GLY A 645 7.77 -40.34 -84.12
CA GLY A 645 9.21 -40.15 -84.07
C GLY A 645 9.63 -38.68 -84.26
N GLY A 646 10.86 -38.36 -83.84
CA GLY A 646 11.40 -37.00 -83.89
C GLY A 646 10.98 -36.12 -82.70
N THR A 647 11.11 -34.80 -82.85
CA THR A 647 10.67 -33.81 -81.85
C THR A 647 9.20 -33.45 -82.08
N ASP A 648 8.42 -33.26 -81.01
CA ASP A 648 7.03 -32.84 -81.13
C ASP A 648 6.88 -31.52 -81.92
N SER A 649 5.88 -31.47 -82.79
CA SER A 649 5.43 -30.21 -83.38
C SER A 649 4.93 -29.25 -82.27
N ILE A 650 4.85 -27.96 -82.58
CA ILE A 650 4.31 -26.97 -81.63
C ILE A 650 2.88 -27.33 -81.20
N GLU A 651 2.08 -27.92 -82.11
CA GLU A 651 0.72 -28.37 -81.80
C GLU A 651 0.69 -29.64 -80.95
N ALA A 652 1.55 -30.63 -81.21
CA ALA A 652 1.66 -31.81 -80.35
C ALA A 652 2.05 -31.44 -78.91
N ALA A 653 3.04 -30.56 -78.76
CA ALA A 653 3.49 -30.10 -77.44
C ALA A 653 2.35 -29.39 -76.67
N ARG A 654 1.60 -28.50 -77.34
CA ARG A 654 0.43 -27.82 -76.75
C ARG A 654 -0.71 -28.78 -76.42
N PHE A 655 -0.97 -29.75 -77.28
CA PHE A 655 -2.01 -30.76 -77.06
C PHE A 655 -1.70 -31.63 -75.84
N LYS A 656 -0.46 -32.14 -75.74
CA LYS A 656 0.00 -32.89 -74.55
C LYS A 656 -0.06 -32.03 -73.29
N GLN A 657 0.33 -30.76 -73.35
CA GLN A 657 0.23 -29.84 -72.22
C GLN A 657 -1.22 -29.62 -71.76
N ALA A 658 -2.15 -29.43 -72.70
CA ALA A 658 -3.57 -29.28 -72.39
C ALA A 658 -4.15 -30.57 -71.76
N LEU A 659 -3.76 -31.74 -72.27
CA LEU A 659 -4.18 -33.03 -71.73
C LEU A 659 -3.67 -33.24 -70.29
N ASN A 660 -2.41 -32.89 -70.00
CA ASN A 660 -1.86 -32.88 -68.64
C ASN A 660 -2.69 -32.02 -67.68
N GLY A 661 -3.03 -30.79 -68.09
CA GLY A 661 -3.84 -29.88 -67.29
C GLY A 661 -5.25 -30.42 -67.01
N ALA A 662 -5.84 -31.16 -67.96
CA ALA A 662 -7.13 -31.81 -67.76
C ALA A 662 -7.06 -32.90 -66.67
N TYR A 663 -6.07 -33.79 -66.70
CA TYR A 663 -5.91 -34.83 -65.65
C TYR A 663 -5.67 -34.23 -64.27
N GLU A 664 -4.88 -33.16 -64.16
CA GLU A 664 -4.66 -32.46 -62.90
C GLU A 664 -5.98 -31.90 -62.34
N ALA A 665 -6.77 -31.21 -63.17
CA ALA A 665 -8.06 -30.67 -62.78
C ALA A 665 -9.02 -31.76 -62.28
N PHE A 666 -9.08 -32.92 -62.93
CA PHE A 666 -9.90 -34.05 -62.48
C PHE A 666 -9.44 -34.60 -61.13
N ASN A 667 -8.14 -34.76 -60.92
CA ASN A 667 -7.58 -35.24 -59.65
C ASN A 667 -7.87 -34.28 -58.50
N THR A 668 -7.71 -32.97 -58.73
CA THR A 668 -8.06 -31.96 -57.72
C THR A 668 -9.56 -31.95 -57.42
N ALA A 669 -10.42 -32.05 -58.45
CA ALA A 669 -11.87 -32.09 -58.26
C ALA A 669 -12.34 -33.35 -57.50
N ALA A 670 -11.73 -34.51 -57.76
CA ALA A 670 -12.04 -35.76 -57.06
C ALA A 670 -11.68 -35.68 -55.56
N VAL A 671 -10.52 -35.10 -55.21
CA VAL A 671 -10.12 -34.90 -53.81
C VAL A 671 -10.99 -33.85 -53.12
N ALA A 672 -11.26 -32.72 -53.78
CA ALA A 672 -12.08 -31.64 -53.22
C ALA A 672 -13.57 -32.02 -53.05
N GLY A 673 -14.08 -32.93 -53.88
CA GLY A 673 -15.46 -33.45 -53.82
C GLY A 673 -15.67 -34.62 -52.86
N ALA A 674 -14.61 -35.15 -52.25
CA ALA A 674 -14.70 -36.31 -51.36
C ALA A 674 -15.37 -35.93 -50.02
N VAL A 675 -16.50 -36.58 -49.72
CA VAL A 675 -17.17 -36.44 -48.42
C VAL A 675 -16.57 -37.46 -47.46
N ALA A 676 -16.03 -36.99 -46.33
CA ALA A 676 -15.52 -37.88 -45.29
C ALA A 676 -16.62 -38.84 -44.79
N PRO A 677 -16.36 -40.15 -44.70
CA PRO A 677 -17.33 -41.09 -44.18
C PRO A 677 -17.63 -40.77 -42.71
N ARG A 678 -18.92 -40.78 -42.34
CA ARG A 678 -19.33 -40.62 -40.93
C ARG A 678 -19.32 -41.95 -40.21
N ASP A 679 -18.79 -41.95 -38.99
CA ASP A 679 -18.67 -43.15 -38.17
C ASP A 679 -19.91 -43.41 -37.32
N ARG A 680 -20.03 -44.69 -36.90
CA ARG A 680 -21.03 -45.14 -35.93
C ARG A 680 -20.65 -44.64 -34.54
N LEU A 681 -21.64 -44.23 -33.77
CA LEU A 681 -21.45 -43.77 -32.39
C LEU A 681 -21.74 -44.90 -31.38
N ASP A 682 -21.01 -44.98 -30.27
CA ASP A 682 -21.39 -45.87 -29.16
C ASP A 682 -22.41 -45.17 -28.25
N LEU A 683 -23.66 -45.63 -28.29
CA LEU A 683 -24.78 -45.00 -27.60
C LEU A 683 -24.78 -45.26 -26.10
N ASP A 684 -24.25 -46.39 -25.65
CA ASP A 684 -24.18 -46.75 -24.23
C ASP A 684 -23.12 -45.90 -23.54
N THR A 685 -21.94 -45.85 -24.16
CA THR A 685 -20.83 -44.96 -23.81
C THR A 685 -21.27 -43.49 -23.78
N LEU A 686 -21.97 -43.01 -24.81
CA LEU A 686 -22.42 -41.61 -24.85
C LEU A 686 -23.49 -41.32 -23.78
N ALA A 687 -24.37 -42.27 -23.52
CA ALA A 687 -25.37 -42.17 -22.46
C ALA A 687 -24.70 -42.11 -21.08
N GLU A 688 -23.68 -42.93 -20.83
CA GLU A 688 -22.87 -42.89 -19.61
C GLU A 688 -22.14 -41.55 -19.46
N ALA A 689 -21.45 -41.09 -20.50
CA ALA A 689 -20.80 -39.78 -20.50
C ALA A 689 -21.79 -38.62 -20.26
N THR A 690 -23.01 -38.73 -20.80
CA THR A 690 -24.08 -37.75 -20.55
C THR A 690 -24.51 -37.75 -19.09
N MET A 691 -24.73 -38.93 -18.48
CA MET A 691 -25.11 -39.07 -17.06
C MET A 691 -24.04 -38.50 -16.14
N ASP A 692 -22.80 -38.85 -16.42
CA ASP A 692 -21.63 -38.35 -15.70
C ASP A 692 -21.48 -36.83 -15.78
N ALA A 693 -21.85 -36.25 -16.92
CA ALA A 693 -21.78 -34.81 -17.15
C ALA A 693 -22.94 -34.04 -16.49
N VAL A 694 -24.13 -34.66 -16.35
CA VAL A 694 -25.29 -34.05 -15.67
C VAL A 694 -25.38 -34.38 -14.17
N HIS A 695 -24.46 -35.17 -13.65
CA HIS A 695 -24.49 -35.61 -12.25
C HIS A 695 -24.61 -34.40 -11.27
N PRO A 696 -25.58 -34.39 -10.35
CA PRO A 696 -25.81 -33.29 -9.41
C PRO A 696 -24.59 -32.90 -8.59
N ASP A 697 -23.80 -33.88 -8.11
CA ASP A 697 -22.57 -33.64 -7.35
C ASP A 697 -21.49 -32.90 -8.14
N ARG A 698 -21.57 -32.87 -9.48
CA ARG A 698 -20.65 -32.14 -10.34
C ARG A 698 -21.24 -30.82 -10.83
N THR A 699 -22.51 -30.82 -11.20
CA THR A 699 -23.16 -29.67 -11.86
C THR A 699 -23.60 -28.60 -10.88
N VAL A 700 -24.10 -28.97 -9.70
CA VAL A 700 -24.62 -28.03 -8.71
C VAL A 700 -23.48 -27.24 -8.04
N PRO A 701 -22.39 -27.85 -7.54
CA PRO A 701 -21.27 -27.10 -6.98
C PRO A 701 -20.62 -26.15 -7.99
N ARG A 702 -20.35 -26.61 -9.23
CA ARG A 702 -19.77 -25.75 -10.28
C ARG A 702 -20.62 -24.52 -10.57
N ARG A 703 -21.96 -24.70 -10.65
CA ARG A 703 -22.88 -23.59 -10.90
C ARG A 703 -22.96 -22.64 -9.70
N ALA A 704 -22.97 -23.17 -8.48
CA ALA A 704 -22.98 -22.37 -7.27
C ALA A 704 -21.70 -21.52 -7.17
N MET A 705 -20.53 -22.15 -7.32
CA MET A 705 -19.23 -21.46 -7.22
C MET A 705 -19.02 -20.43 -8.33
N ALA A 706 -19.41 -20.70 -9.58
CA ALA A 706 -19.26 -19.76 -10.68
C ALA A 706 -20.07 -18.45 -10.52
N GLY A 707 -21.09 -18.45 -9.65
CA GLY A 707 -21.92 -17.29 -9.35
C GLY A 707 -21.57 -16.59 -8.03
N MET A 708 -20.49 -16.99 -7.35
CA MET A 708 -20.05 -16.40 -6.08
C MET A 708 -18.77 -15.59 -6.27
N THR A 709 -18.77 -14.37 -5.74
CA THR A 709 -17.60 -13.52 -5.62
C THR A 709 -17.26 -13.44 -4.14
N LEU A 710 -16.20 -14.13 -3.73
CA LEU A 710 -15.66 -14.07 -2.38
C LEU A 710 -14.38 -13.23 -2.40
N PRO A 711 -14.13 -12.39 -1.38
CA PRO A 711 -12.83 -11.78 -1.17
C PRO A 711 -11.71 -12.82 -1.17
N ALA A 712 -10.54 -12.47 -1.72
CA ALA A 712 -9.41 -13.37 -1.90
C ALA A 712 -9.00 -14.10 -0.60
N ARG A 713 -9.15 -13.45 0.56
CA ARG A 713 -8.85 -14.02 1.89
C ARG A 713 -9.73 -15.21 2.32
N PHE A 714 -10.91 -15.39 1.71
CA PHE A 714 -11.80 -16.53 1.98
C PHE A 714 -11.68 -17.63 0.92
N LEU A 715 -10.79 -17.44 -0.05
CA LEU A 715 -10.42 -18.47 -1.01
C LEU A 715 -9.20 -19.21 -0.42
N ALA A 716 -9.19 -20.54 -0.52
CA ALA A 716 -8.03 -21.32 -0.06
C ALA A 716 -6.74 -20.78 -0.72
N PRO A 717 -5.60 -20.76 -0.02
CA PRO A 717 -4.33 -20.36 -0.59
C PRO A 717 -4.08 -21.19 -1.85
N GLY A 718 -4.04 -20.52 -3.01
CA GLY A 718 -3.68 -21.16 -4.25
C GLY A 718 -2.20 -21.45 -4.23
N ASP A 719 -1.84 -22.73 -4.15
CA ASP A 719 -0.52 -23.24 -4.49
C ASP A 719 -0.11 -22.56 -5.82
N GLY A 720 0.96 -21.76 -5.78
CA GLY A 720 1.25 -20.77 -6.82
C GLY A 720 1.28 -21.32 -8.25
N GLY A 721 0.70 -20.56 -9.18
CA GLY A 721 0.78 -20.79 -10.63
C GLY A 721 -0.52 -21.29 -11.25
N ASP A 722 -1.07 -20.50 -12.18
CA ASP A 722 -2.25 -20.75 -13.01
C ASP A 722 -3.61 -20.83 -12.30
N GLY A 723 -4.23 -19.65 -12.11
CA GLY A 723 -5.66 -19.40 -12.35
C GLY A 723 -6.65 -20.51 -11.96
N GLY A 724 -6.45 -21.15 -10.82
CA GLY A 724 -7.23 -22.28 -10.35
C GLY A 724 -8.62 -21.85 -9.89
N VAL A 725 -9.53 -21.65 -10.84
CA VAL A 725 -10.96 -21.91 -10.60
C VAL A 725 -11.03 -23.28 -9.94
N ILE A 726 -11.55 -23.37 -8.71
CA ILE A 726 -11.92 -24.59 -7.98
C ILE A 726 -11.99 -25.78 -8.95
N THR A 727 -10.87 -26.48 -9.13
CA THR A 727 -10.79 -27.49 -10.18
C THR A 727 -11.54 -28.68 -9.65
N ALA A 728 -12.69 -28.94 -10.26
CA ALA A 728 -13.49 -30.13 -10.04
C ALA A 728 -12.69 -31.36 -10.51
N ARG A 729 -11.74 -31.83 -9.70
CA ARG A 729 -10.99 -33.06 -9.94
C ARG A 729 -10.68 -33.80 -8.63
N SER A 730 -11.73 -34.32 -8.01
CA SER A 730 -11.68 -35.66 -7.43
C SER A 730 -13.11 -36.18 -7.25
N PRO A 731 -13.47 -37.38 -7.76
CA PRO A 731 -14.74 -38.03 -7.44
C PRO A 731 -14.91 -38.38 -5.95
N ALA A 732 -13.88 -38.19 -5.13
CA ALA A 732 -13.80 -38.64 -3.74
C ALA A 732 -13.91 -37.52 -2.67
N ALA A 733 -14.18 -36.26 -3.05
CA ALA A 733 -14.28 -35.16 -2.09
C ALA A 733 -15.74 -34.66 -1.92
N PRO A 734 -16.47 -35.08 -0.87
CA PRO A 734 -17.88 -34.73 -0.66
C PRO A 734 -18.16 -33.27 -0.21
N ASP A 735 -17.14 -32.43 -0.01
CA ASP A 735 -17.27 -31.20 0.79
C ASP A 735 -17.04 -29.87 0.05
N LEU A 736 -17.38 -29.80 -1.25
CA LEU A 736 -17.27 -28.56 -2.05
C LEU A 736 -18.33 -27.48 -1.71
N LEU A 737 -19.25 -27.76 -0.79
CA LEU A 737 -20.34 -26.87 -0.39
C LEU A 737 -20.34 -26.66 1.14
N GLY A 738 -19.18 -26.54 1.78
CA GLY A 738 -19.09 -26.09 3.17
C GLY A 738 -19.51 -24.62 3.30
N GLU A 739 -20.11 -24.23 4.43
CA GLU A 739 -20.32 -22.81 4.70
C GLU A 739 -18.97 -22.09 4.79
N VAL A 740 -18.90 -20.88 4.25
CA VAL A 740 -17.73 -20.01 4.41
C VAL A 740 -17.72 -19.56 5.87
N MET A 741 -16.81 -20.14 6.64
CA MET A 741 -16.49 -19.68 7.98
C MET A 741 -15.60 -18.44 7.82
N ALA A 742 -16.01 -17.33 8.44
CA ALA A 742 -15.27 -16.09 8.39
C ALA A 742 -14.81 -15.72 9.80
N TYR A 743 -13.70 -14.99 9.86
CA TYR A 743 -13.32 -14.26 11.05
C TYR A 743 -13.05 -12.81 10.66
N PRO A 744 -13.42 -11.85 11.54
CA PRO A 744 -13.11 -10.45 11.30
C PRO A 744 -11.61 -10.21 11.44
N ILE A 745 -11.09 -9.20 10.75
CA ILE A 745 -9.71 -8.75 10.90
C ILE A 745 -9.74 -7.38 11.55
N ILE A 746 -9.06 -7.22 12.69
CA ILE A 746 -8.95 -5.94 13.38
C ILE A 746 -7.46 -5.60 13.53
N ASP A 747 -7.00 -4.66 12.71
CA ASP A 747 -5.59 -4.20 12.67
C ASP A 747 -5.35 -3.04 13.67
N LEU A 748 -6.10 -2.97 14.77
CA LEU A 748 -5.88 -2.00 15.84
C LEU A 748 -4.65 -2.40 16.66
N PRO A 749 -3.77 -1.46 17.06
CA PRO A 749 -2.61 -1.77 17.88
C PRO A 749 -3.03 -2.09 19.32
N MET A 750 -2.96 -3.37 19.70
CA MET A 750 -3.49 -3.87 20.97
C MET A 750 -2.66 -3.49 22.21
N PHE A 751 -1.51 -2.83 22.07
CA PHE A 751 -0.81 -2.24 23.22
C PHE A 751 -1.58 -1.07 23.84
N ARG A 752 -2.39 -0.32 23.06
CA ARG A 752 -3.10 0.87 23.56
C ARG A 752 -4.18 0.53 24.60
N PRO A 753 -5.11 -0.41 24.35
CA PRO A 753 -6.08 -0.79 25.39
C PRO A 753 -5.43 -1.38 26.64
N LEU A 754 -4.25 -1.99 26.52
CA LEU A 754 -3.47 -2.46 27.66
C LEU A 754 -2.93 -1.28 28.48
N MET A 755 -2.38 -0.27 27.82
CA MET A 755 -1.91 0.96 28.47
C MET A 755 -3.03 1.78 29.12
N ASP A 756 -4.19 1.85 28.47
CA ASP A 756 -5.37 2.56 28.99
C ASP A 756 -5.87 1.95 30.31
N MET A 757 -5.68 0.63 30.50
CA MET A 757 -5.97 -0.04 31.78
C MET A 757 -4.94 0.28 32.87
N GLY A 758 -3.69 0.54 32.49
CA GLY A 758 -2.61 0.86 33.42
C GLY A 758 -1.22 0.70 32.80
N PRO A 759 -0.34 1.72 32.88
CA PRO A 759 1.04 1.64 32.37
C PRO A 759 1.85 0.47 32.95
N GLU A 760 1.63 0.16 34.22
CA GLU A 760 2.25 -0.97 34.94
C GLU A 760 1.88 -2.35 34.36
N LEU A 761 0.78 -2.46 33.60
CA LEU A 761 0.40 -3.71 32.93
C LEU A 761 1.13 -3.90 31.61
N PHE A 762 1.61 -2.80 31.01
CA PHE A 762 2.38 -2.81 29.77
C PHE A 762 3.87 -3.04 30.05
N CYS A 763 4.46 -2.23 30.90
CA CYS A 763 5.85 -2.37 31.35
C CYS A 763 5.90 -2.12 32.86
N PRO A 764 5.96 -3.17 33.70
CA PRO A 764 6.03 -3.00 35.14
C PRO A 764 7.26 -2.19 35.59
N ASN A 765 7.12 -1.40 36.64
CA ASN A 765 8.18 -0.54 37.19
C ASN A 765 8.78 0.43 36.14
N ILE A 766 7.99 0.89 35.18
CA ILE A 766 8.44 1.87 34.16
C ILE A 766 8.80 3.22 34.78
N ASP A 767 8.22 3.53 35.95
CA ASP A 767 8.51 4.72 36.75
C ASP A 767 9.98 4.79 37.22
N LEU A 768 10.68 3.65 37.27
CA LEU A 768 12.10 3.58 37.60
C LEU A 768 13.02 4.11 36.50
N VAL A 769 12.54 4.27 35.26
CA VAL A 769 13.31 4.93 34.19
C VAL A 769 13.43 6.41 34.54
N LEU A 770 14.64 6.94 34.69
CA LEU A 770 14.82 8.30 35.19
C LEU A 770 14.40 9.37 34.16
N PRO A 771 13.92 10.55 34.59
CA PRO A 771 13.75 11.69 33.69
C PRO A 771 15.05 12.05 32.96
N ASP A 772 14.91 12.61 31.76
CA ASP A 772 16.00 13.03 30.88
C ASP A 772 17.02 11.90 30.62
N SER A 773 16.51 10.72 30.31
CA SER A 773 17.33 9.55 30.02
C SER A 773 16.90 8.82 28.76
N VAL A 774 17.89 8.16 28.15
CA VAL A 774 17.70 7.23 27.06
C VAL A 774 18.26 5.87 27.45
N THR A 775 17.50 4.81 27.19
CA THR A 775 17.87 3.44 27.55
C THR A 775 17.35 2.44 26.53
N LEU A 776 17.82 1.20 26.62
CA LEU A 776 17.42 0.10 25.75
C LEU A 776 16.72 -0.99 26.56
N LEU A 777 15.56 -1.42 26.07
CA LEU A 777 14.82 -2.60 26.53
C LEU A 777 14.67 -3.59 25.39
N GLU A 778 14.18 -4.79 25.67
CA GLU A 778 13.83 -5.80 24.68
C GLU A 778 12.34 -6.10 24.72
N THR A 779 11.79 -6.46 23.56
CA THR A 779 10.46 -7.05 23.49
C THR A 779 10.40 -8.37 24.24
N ASN A 780 9.24 -8.70 24.80
CA ASN A 780 8.96 -9.99 25.40
C ASN A 780 7.92 -10.76 24.55
N PRO A 781 8.36 -11.56 23.56
CA PRO A 781 7.47 -12.30 22.67
C PRO A 781 6.50 -13.21 23.42
N ARG A 782 6.94 -13.85 24.52
CA ARG A 782 6.10 -14.75 25.33
C ARG A 782 4.92 -14.01 25.94
N PHE A 783 5.14 -12.78 26.43
CA PHE A 783 4.07 -11.91 26.92
C PHE A 783 3.10 -11.50 25.80
N ILE A 784 3.65 -11.03 24.67
CA ILE A 784 2.87 -10.52 23.53
C ILE A 784 1.99 -11.64 22.95
N GLU A 785 2.56 -12.82 22.70
CA GLU A 785 1.81 -13.99 22.23
C GLU A 785 0.72 -14.39 23.20
N SER A 786 1.03 -14.46 24.51
CA SER A 786 0.03 -14.82 25.53
C SER A 786 -1.13 -13.85 25.57
N TYR A 787 -0.85 -12.55 25.52
CA TYR A 787 -1.85 -11.51 25.50
C TYR A 787 -2.73 -11.57 24.25
N LEU A 788 -2.14 -11.76 23.06
CA LEU A 788 -2.86 -11.88 21.79
C LEU A 788 -3.68 -13.18 21.72
N VAL A 789 -3.17 -14.31 22.21
CA VAL A 789 -3.96 -15.56 22.31
C VAL A 789 -5.17 -15.37 23.22
N GLY A 790 -5.00 -14.67 24.35
CA GLY A 790 -6.09 -14.32 25.26
C GLY A 790 -7.17 -13.45 24.61
N LEU A 791 -6.77 -12.40 23.88
CA LEU A 791 -7.66 -11.55 23.08
C LEU A 791 -8.46 -12.38 22.07
N ASN A 792 -7.78 -13.20 21.27
CA ASN A 792 -8.42 -14.01 20.23
C ASN A 792 -9.33 -15.10 20.81
N HIS A 793 -8.97 -15.68 21.96
CA HIS A 793 -9.81 -16.66 22.64
C HIS A 793 -11.12 -16.03 23.10
N GLU A 794 -11.08 -14.89 23.80
CA GLU A 794 -12.31 -14.24 24.26
C GLU A 794 -13.15 -13.72 23.09
N MET A 795 -12.52 -13.16 22.05
CA MET A 795 -13.24 -12.72 20.85
C MET A 795 -13.91 -13.89 20.13
N SER A 796 -13.26 -15.06 20.06
CA SER A 796 -13.85 -16.26 19.47
C SER A 796 -15.04 -16.79 20.27
N ARG A 797 -15.06 -16.58 21.60
CA ARG A 797 -16.23 -16.87 22.44
C ARG A 797 -17.36 -15.90 22.16
N GLU A 798 -17.05 -14.61 22.09
CA GLU A 798 -18.06 -13.56 21.85
C GLU A 798 -18.68 -13.69 20.45
N LEU A 799 -17.87 -13.98 19.43
CA LEU A 799 -18.34 -14.24 18.08
C LEU A 799 -19.31 -15.42 18.04
N LEU A 800 -18.99 -16.53 18.72
CA LEU A 800 -19.90 -17.67 18.82
C LEU A 800 -21.19 -17.31 19.57
N TRP A 801 -21.06 -16.62 20.70
CA TRP A 801 -22.19 -16.18 21.53
C TRP A 801 -23.17 -15.27 20.77
N ARG A 802 -22.63 -14.39 19.90
CA ARG A 802 -23.39 -13.47 19.04
C ARG A 802 -23.83 -14.10 17.71
N GLU A 803 -23.72 -15.42 17.57
CA GLU A 803 -24.08 -16.19 16.35
C GLU A 803 -23.36 -15.72 15.07
N TYR A 804 -22.14 -15.20 15.19
CA TYR A 804 -21.29 -14.87 14.05
C TYR A 804 -20.82 -16.17 13.36
N PRO A 805 -20.79 -16.25 12.02
CA PRO A 805 -20.38 -17.45 11.29
C PRO A 805 -18.86 -17.68 11.37
N THR A 806 -18.39 -18.24 12.48
CA THR A 806 -16.97 -18.53 12.76
C THR A 806 -16.77 -19.97 13.22
N ASP A 807 -15.63 -20.58 12.87
CA ASP A 807 -15.19 -21.87 13.38
C ASP A 807 -14.36 -21.73 14.67
N GLN A 808 -14.25 -20.50 15.20
CA GLN A 808 -13.48 -20.10 16.38
C GLN A 808 -11.95 -20.25 16.23
N ARG A 809 -11.45 -20.59 15.04
CA ARG A 809 -10.01 -20.77 14.77
C ARG A 809 -9.36 -19.51 14.21
N GLY A 810 -10.17 -18.57 13.74
CA GLY A 810 -9.70 -17.30 13.21
C GLY A 810 -8.86 -16.48 14.19
N SER A 811 -7.87 -15.79 13.66
CA SER A 811 -7.02 -14.84 14.40
C SER A 811 -7.47 -13.41 14.10
N VAL A 812 -8.40 -12.91 14.90
CA VAL A 812 -8.98 -11.57 14.79
C VAL A 812 -7.97 -10.47 15.05
N PHE A 813 -7.16 -10.62 16.10
CA PHE A 813 -6.15 -9.66 16.53
C PHE A 813 -4.76 -10.25 16.31
N ARG A 814 -3.97 -9.63 15.43
CA ARG A 814 -2.58 -10.04 15.14
C ARG A 814 -1.57 -8.91 15.30
N GLN A 815 -2.06 -7.72 15.66
CA GLN A 815 -1.28 -6.50 15.80
C GLN A 815 -1.24 -6.07 17.27
N PHE A 816 -0.08 -6.16 17.89
CA PHE A 816 0.19 -5.61 19.21
C PHE A 816 0.70 -4.18 19.09
N TRP A 817 1.72 -3.91 18.27
CA TRP A 817 2.40 -2.61 18.19
C TRP A 817 1.82 -1.65 17.14
N ASP A 818 2.08 -0.34 17.26
CA ASP A 818 1.78 0.63 16.19
C ASP A 818 2.83 0.57 15.09
N VAL A 819 2.41 0.36 13.84
CA VAL A 819 3.29 0.18 12.68
C VAL A 819 3.13 1.26 11.62
N ARG A 820 2.47 2.36 11.95
CA ARG A 820 2.24 3.46 11.01
C ARG A 820 3.55 4.08 10.49
N SER A 821 4.62 4.00 11.28
CA SER A 821 5.98 4.44 10.94
C SER A 821 6.69 3.53 9.93
N GLY A 822 6.26 2.27 9.77
CA GLY A 822 6.92 1.30 8.89
C GLY A 822 6.72 1.63 7.40
N LEU A 823 7.80 1.86 6.66
CA LEU A 823 7.77 2.25 5.24
C LEU A 823 7.38 1.08 4.29
N PRO A 824 6.76 1.37 3.12
CA PRO A 824 6.51 0.35 2.11
C PRO A 824 7.80 -0.09 1.43
N LEU A 825 7.93 -1.39 1.16
CA LEU A 825 9.02 -1.93 0.36
C LEU A 825 8.77 -1.66 -1.14
N PRO A 826 9.82 -1.59 -1.99
CA PRO A 826 9.65 -1.44 -3.43
C PRO A 826 8.75 -2.54 -4.00
N SER A 827 7.74 -2.17 -4.80
CA SER A 827 6.75 -3.08 -5.42
C SER A 827 5.83 -3.87 -4.46
N GLU A 828 5.77 -3.49 -3.17
CA GLU A 828 4.90 -4.13 -2.19
C GLU A 828 3.43 -3.67 -2.33
N SER A 829 2.49 -4.61 -2.40
CA SER A 829 1.07 -4.29 -2.39
C SER A 829 0.61 -3.86 -0.98
N ALA A 830 -0.47 -3.08 -0.88
CA ALA A 830 -1.00 -2.66 0.42
C ALA A 830 -1.39 -3.85 1.32
N GLU A 831 -1.84 -4.97 0.73
CA GLU A 831 -2.20 -6.19 1.45
C GLU A 831 -0.96 -6.93 1.95
N ALA A 832 0.08 -7.06 1.11
CA ALA A 832 1.35 -7.66 1.49
C ALA A 832 2.02 -6.86 2.61
N ARG A 833 1.98 -5.52 2.54
CA ARG A 833 2.48 -4.64 3.59
C ARG A 833 1.76 -4.84 4.92
N ARG A 834 0.42 -4.92 4.90
CA ARG A 834 -0.35 -5.18 6.13
C ARG A 834 0.01 -6.53 6.74
N GLU A 835 0.14 -7.57 5.92
CA GLU A 835 0.49 -8.89 6.42
C GLU A 835 1.92 -8.93 7.00
N ARG A 836 2.89 -8.32 6.34
CA ARG A 836 4.28 -8.24 6.82
C ARG A 836 4.42 -7.50 8.16
N LEU A 837 3.61 -6.46 8.37
CA LEU A 837 3.69 -5.61 9.57
C LEU A 837 2.97 -6.18 10.79
N ARG A 838 2.27 -7.32 10.68
CA ARG A 838 1.67 -8.00 11.83
C ARG A 838 2.72 -8.60 12.74
N ASP A 839 2.45 -8.63 14.04
CA ASP A 839 3.37 -9.15 15.05
C ASP A 839 3.41 -10.68 15.06
N ILE A 840 2.25 -11.34 14.88
CA ILE A 840 2.15 -12.81 14.91
C ILE A 840 1.55 -13.38 13.62
N PRO A 841 1.92 -14.60 13.20
CA PRO A 841 1.22 -15.34 12.15
C PRO A 841 -0.16 -15.77 12.66
N PRO A 842 -1.08 -16.22 11.79
CA PRO A 842 -2.34 -16.79 12.27
C PRO A 842 -2.09 -17.91 13.29
N ILE A 843 -2.77 -17.87 14.43
CA ILE A 843 -2.52 -18.78 15.56
C ILE A 843 -2.86 -20.23 15.19
N ASP A 844 -3.79 -20.45 14.25
CA ASP A 844 -4.17 -21.78 13.76
C ASP A 844 -3.13 -22.45 12.87
N VAL A 845 -2.09 -21.72 12.43
CA VAL A 845 -0.95 -22.28 11.68
C VAL A 845 0.31 -22.45 12.53
N TRP A 846 0.26 -22.09 13.82
CA TRP A 846 1.38 -22.32 14.73
C TRP A 846 1.63 -23.82 14.90
N ASP A 847 2.90 -24.22 14.93
CA ASP A 847 3.26 -25.61 15.15
C ASP A 847 2.79 -26.04 16.57
N PRO A 848 1.98 -27.09 16.73
CA PRO A 848 1.59 -27.58 18.05
C PRO A 848 2.76 -28.03 18.93
N ALA A 849 3.96 -28.23 18.36
CA ALA A 849 5.17 -28.60 19.08
C ALA A 849 6.12 -27.42 19.37
N SER A 850 5.83 -26.20 18.89
CA SER A 850 6.69 -25.04 19.16
C SER A 850 6.54 -24.53 20.60
N ALA A 851 7.57 -23.81 21.06
CA ALA A 851 7.57 -23.10 22.33
C ALA A 851 6.82 -21.76 22.21
N LEU A 852 6.39 -21.23 23.36
CA LEU A 852 5.80 -19.89 23.42
C LEU A 852 6.88 -18.83 23.14
N GLY A 853 6.54 -17.78 22.39
CA GLY A 853 7.47 -16.72 21.96
C GLY A 853 8.17 -16.99 20.63
N ALA A 854 7.92 -18.14 20.00
CA ALA A 854 8.57 -18.56 18.75
C ALA A 854 7.91 -18.03 17.46
N HIS A 855 6.81 -17.27 17.57
CA HIS A 855 5.89 -16.98 16.48
C HIS A 855 5.92 -15.50 16.05
N ASN A 856 7.10 -14.96 15.79
CA ASN A 856 7.24 -13.63 15.20
C ASN A 856 6.96 -13.70 13.68
N ASN A 857 6.05 -12.85 13.19
CA ASN A 857 5.70 -12.78 11.76
C ASN A 857 6.62 -11.87 10.95
N ARG A 858 7.38 -10.98 11.61
CA ARG A 858 8.25 -10.00 10.96
C ARG A 858 9.64 -10.53 10.63
N GLY A 859 10.05 -11.67 11.17
CA GLY A 859 11.40 -12.21 10.98
C GLY A 859 11.69 -13.43 11.86
N ALA A 860 12.97 -13.81 11.96
CA ALA A 860 13.39 -14.87 12.88
C ALA A 860 13.00 -14.48 14.32
N SER A 861 12.62 -15.48 15.11
CA SER A 861 12.13 -15.40 16.50
C SER A 861 13.16 -14.79 17.47
N VAL A 862 13.48 -13.51 17.31
CA VAL A 862 14.45 -12.80 18.13
C VAL A 862 13.80 -11.61 18.80
N GLU A 863 14.22 -11.37 20.03
CA GLU A 863 13.81 -10.23 20.85
C GLU A 863 14.30 -8.95 20.18
N GLU A 864 13.35 -8.15 19.70
CA GLU A 864 13.62 -6.85 19.07
C GLU A 864 13.97 -5.82 20.16
N LEU A 865 15.02 -5.05 19.90
CA LEU A 865 15.52 -4.01 20.78
C LEU A 865 14.64 -2.75 20.69
N VAL A 866 14.30 -2.17 21.83
CA VAL A 866 13.39 -1.03 21.99
C VAL A 866 14.13 0.12 22.65
N LEU A 867 14.29 1.22 21.91
CA LEU A 867 14.81 2.48 22.43
C LEU A 867 13.74 3.18 23.24
N VAL A 868 14.03 3.44 24.51
CA VAL A 868 13.16 4.17 25.43
C VAL A 868 13.74 5.55 25.68
N ILE A 869 12.98 6.59 25.33
CA ILE A 869 13.35 8.00 25.55
C ILE A 869 12.36 8.58 26.56
N ARG A 870 12.87 9.04 27.70
CA ARG A 870 12.10 9.78 28.70
C ARG A 870 12.64 11.20 28.83
N GLY A 871 11.87 12.20 28.43
CA GLY A 871 12.27 13.61 28.56
C GLY A 871 11.40 14.58 27.75
N GLU A 872 11.66 15.88 27.90
CA GLU A 872 10.88 16.94 27.24
C GLU A 872 11.17 17.07 25.73
N LEU A 873 12.27 16.50 25.21
CA LEU A 873 12.68 16.60 23.81
C LEU A 873 11.53 16.25 22.85
N LEU A 874 10.98 15.03 22.95
CA LEU A 874 9.94 14.55 22.03
C LEU A 874 8.55 15.13 22.34
N LYS A 875 8.39 15.75 23.50
CA LYS A 875 7.17 16.53 23.82
C LYS A 875 7.18 17.88 23.13
N LYS A 876 8.35 18.53 23.02
CA LYS A 876 8.55 19.79 22.29
C LYS A 876 8.71 19.60 20.79
N TYR A 877 9.39 18.52 20.39
CA TYR A 877 9.69 18.15 19.01
C TYR A 877 9.11 16.76 18.66
N PRO A 878 7.78 16.61 18.59
CA PRO A 878 7.13 15.32 18.32
C PRO A 878 7.38 14.80 16.89
N THR A 879 7.88 15.66 15.99
CA THR A 879 8.20 15.33 14.60
C THR A 879 9.69 14.98 14.39
N ALA A 880 10.47 14.88 15.48
CA ALA A 880 11.86 14.45 15.42
C ALA A 880 12.00 13.08 14.74
N VAL A 881 13.03 12.94 13.92
CA VAL A 881 13.31 11.71 13.18
C VAL A 881 14.23 10.84 14.03
N ILE A 882 13.79 9.61 14.29
CA ILE A 882 14.51 8.65 15.13
C ILE A 882 14.79 7.41 14.29
N TYR A 883 16.05 7.00 14.23
CA TYR A 883 16.47 5.83 13.46
C TYR A 883 17.76 5.23 14.03
N ALA A 884 18.03 3.98 13.68
CA ALA A 884 19.30 3.31 13.95
C ALA A 884 20.23 3.45 12.74
N HIS A 885 21.49 3.80 12.96
CA HIS A 885 22.52 3.95 11.94
C HIS A 885 23.75 3.10 12.27
N ARG A 886 24.24 2.33 11.30
CA ARG A 886 25.36 1.41 11.52
C ARG A 886 26.63 2.16 11.87
N ALA A 887 27.35 1.67 12.87
CA ALA A 887 28.68 2.16 13.21
C ALA A 887 29.74 1.48 12.32
N VAL A 888 30.82 2.21 12.05
CA VAL A 888 32.04 1.69 11.40
C VAL A 888 33.27 2.12 12.21
N TRP A 889 34.30 1.30 12.16
CA TRP A 889 35.58 1.60 12.83
C TRP A 889 36.43 2.54 11.98
N THR A 890 36.75 3.71 12.52
CA THR A 890 37.75 4.64 11.99
C THR A 890 38.91 4.71 12.98
N GLY A 891 39.90 3.84 12.78
CA GLY A 891 40.98 3.65 13.76
C GLY A 891 40.47 2.99 15.04
N GLN A 892 40.45 3.73 16.15
CA GLN A 892 39.86 3.29 17.43
C GLN A 892 38.52 3.97 17.75
N ALA A 893 38.06 4.89 16.89
CA ALA A 893 36.79 5.56 17.05
C ALA A 893 35.70 4.81 16.27
N ARG A 894 34.47 4.89 16.78
CA ARG A 894 33.26 4.44 16.08
C ARG A 894 32.62 5.67 15.43
N GLU A 895 32.42 5.62 14.13
CA GLU A 895 31.80 6.69 13.34
C GLU A 895 30.55 6.16 12.62
N LEU A 896 29.69 7.06 12.17
CA LEU A 896 28.51 6.72 11.38
C LEU A 896 28.93 6.22 9.99
N ALA A 897 28.35 5.11 9.53
CA ALA A 897 28.63 4.58 8.20
C ALA A 897 28.29 5.61 7.10
N GLU A 898 29.21 5.88 6.18
CA GLU A 898 28.93 6.81 5.08
C GLU A 898 27.86 6.25 4.12
N LEU A 899 26.91 7.11 3.74
CA LEU A 899 25.90 6.83 2.72
C LEU A 899 26.43 7.30 1.36
N GLY A 900 26.44 6.41 0.36
CA GLY A 900 26.92 6.74 -0.97
C GLY A 900 25.98 7.70 -1.75
N PRO A 901 26.43 8.29 -2.87
CA PRO A 901 25.71 9.33 -3.65
C PRO A 901 24.35 8.93 -4.29
N GLY A 902 23.81 7.75 -3.98
CA GLY A 902 22.45 7.34 -4.37
C GLY A 902 21.71 6.58 -3.26
N GLU A 903 22.35 6.37 -2.11
CA GLU A 903 21.78 5.72 -0.93
C GLU A 903 21.09 6.73 -0.01
N ALA A 904 21.43 8.02 -0.10
CA ALA A 904 20.85 9.05 0.76
C ALA A 904 19.30 9.07 0.67
N ASP A 905 18.75 8.96 -0.54
CA ASP A 905 17.30 9.04 -0.77
C ASP A 905 16.56 7.84 -0.18
N ASN A 906 17.09 6.64 -0.39
CA ASN A 906 16.59 5.39 0.15
C ASN A 906 17.75 4.58 0.76
N PRO A 907 18.12 4.88 2.02
CA PRO A 907 19.23 4.21 2.68
C PRO A 907 19.01 2.70 2.73
N PRO A 908 20.04 1.90 2.44
CA PRO A 908 19.90 0.46 2.49
C PRO A 908 19.75 0.00 3.95
N HIS A 909 18.93 -1.05 4.16
CA HIS A 909 18.53 -1.52 5.50
C HIS A 909 19.71 -2.04 6.36
N ASP A 910 20.84 -2.36 5.73
CA ASP A 910 22.07 -2.76 6.40
C ASP A 910 22.88 -1.57 6.93
N LYS A 911 22.59 -0.34 6.48
CA LYS A 911 23.19 0.90 7.02
C LYS A 911 22.23 1.66 7.93
N VAL A 912 20.97 1.83 7.53
CA VAL A 912 19.97 2.59 8.29
C VAL A 912 18.74 1.72 8.53
N ARG A 913 18.28 1.66 9.78
CA ARG A 913 17.03 1.00 10.17
C ARG A 913 16.07 2.01 10.78
N MET A 914 14.90 2.12 10.17
CA MET A 914 13.79 2.89 10.74
C MET A 914 13.12 2.06 11.84
N PRO A 915 12.43 2.69 12.81
CA PRO A 915 11.64 1.96 13.79
C PRO A 915 10.61 1.04 13.10
N ALA A 916 10.59 -0.23 13.48
CA ALA A 916 9.60 -1.21 13.03
C ALA A 916 8.22 -0.95 13.67
N PHE A 917 8.23 -0.34 14.85
CA PHE A 917 7.05 0.12 15.57
C PHE A 917 7.37 1.23 16.57
N ASP A 918 6.33 1.93 17.01
CA ASP A 918 6.40 2.96 18.04
C ASP A 918 5.28 2.82 19.08
N ALA A 919 5.55 3.29 20.30
CA ALA A 919 4.56 3.44 21.36
C ALA A 919 4.86 4.68 22.19
N LYS A 920 3.82 5.31 22.74
CA LYS A 920 3.95 6.50 23.59
C LYS A 920 3.17 6.31 24.88
N LEU A 921 3.83 6.56 26.00
CA LEU A 921 3.24 6.67 27.33
C LEU A 921 3.28 8.13 27.79
N ASP A 922 2.10 8.73 27.92
CA ASP A 922 1.98 10.11 28.37
C ASP A 922 2.49 10.27 29.82
N PRO A 923 3.15 11.41 30.13
CA PRO A 923 3.34 12.57 29.26
C PRO A 923 4.62 12.55 28.40
N ASP A 924 5.65 11.80 28.79
CA ASP A 924 7.04 12.02 28.36
C ASP A 924 7.86 10.77 27.98
N ILE A 925 7.25 9.58 27.92
CA ILE A 925 7.98 8.32 27.60
C ILE A 925 7.61 7.83 26.20
N TYR A 926 8.62 7.60 25.37
CA TYR A 926 8.47 7.10 24.01
C TYR A 926 9.27 5.82 23.83
N PHE A 927 8.71 4.87 23.07
CA PHE A 927 9.30 3.58 22.76
C PHE A 927 9.43 3.44 21.24
N PHE A 928 10.61 3.08 20.75
CA PHE A 928 10.87 2.84 19.33
C PHE A 928 11.51 1.47 19.18
N GLY A 929 10.79 0.53 18.57
CA GLY A 929 11.26 -0.82 18.32
C GLY A 929 12.06 -0.91 17.03
N PHE A 930 13.20 -1.60 17.08
CA PHE A 930 14.05 -1.85 15.93
C PHE A 930 14.21 -3.35 15.73
N ASP A 931 14.22 -3.78 14.47
CA ASP A 931 14.64 -5.14 14.09
C ASP A 931 16.15 -5.25 14.30
N LEU A 932 16.62 -5.20 15.54
CA LEU A 932 18.02 -5.33 15.96
C LEU A 932 18.02 -6.15 17.24
N THR A 933 19.02 -7.02 17.38
CA THR A 933 19.28 -7.73 18.63
C THR A 933 20.27 -6.92 19.47
N GLU A 934 20.27 -7.15 20.78
CA GLU A 934 21.27 -6.54 21.66
C GLU A 934 22.71 -6.77 21.18
N GLU A 935 23.03 -7.98 20.73
CA GLU A 935 24.38 -8.35 20.27
C GLU A 935 24.82 -7.56 19.03
N ILE A 936 23.93 -7.45 18.04
CA ILE A 936 24.21 -6.71 16.81
C ILE A 936 24.30 -5.21 17.12
N ALA A 937 23.40 -4.67 17.94
CA ALA A 937 23.39 -3.24 18.27
C ALA A 937 24.62 -2.83 19.08
N ARG A 938 25.04 -3.65 20.06
CA ARG A 938 26.20 -3.37 20.91
C ARG A 938 27.52 -3.37 20.14
N GLY A 939 27.68 -4.29 19.18
CA GLY A 939 28.95 -4.54 18.50
C GLY A 939 30.02 -5.16 19.39
N ASP A 940 31.22 -5.32 18.85
CA ASP A 940 32.41 -5.84 19.54
C ASP A 940 33.38 -4.69 19.90
N ASP A 941 34.37 -4.96 20.76
CA ASP A 941 35.49 -4.06 21.05
C ASP A 941 36.68 -4.24 20.14
N ASP A 942 36.78 -5.37 19.46
CA ASP A 942 37.80 -5.60 18.44
C ASP A 942 37.47 -4.78 17.17
N PRO A 943 38.33 -3.84 16.76
CA PRO A 943 38.16 -3.09 15.51
C PRO A 943 38.12 -3.96 14.25
N ALA A 944 38.49 -5.24 14.34
CA ALA A 944 38.40 -6.21 13.26
C ALA A 944 37.00 -6.82 13.06
N VAL A 945 36.05 -6.59 13.98
CA VAL A 945 34.70 -7.18 13.98
C VAL A 945 33.65 -6.08 13.72
N ASP A 946 32.43 -6.20 14.26
CA ASP A 946 31.31 -5.29 13.99
C ASP A 946 31.31 -4.14 15.01
N ALA A 947 31.23 -2.90 14.53
CA ALA A 947 31.32 -1.74 15.42
C ALA A 947 30.02 -1.46 16.21
N GLY A 948 28.91 -2.09 15.82
CA GLY A 948 27.59 -1.91 16.45
C GLY A 948 26.72 -0.88 15.72
N TRP A 949 25.76 -0.30 16.44
CA TRP A 949 24.79 0.66 15.91
C TRP A 949 24.64 1.88 16.82
N PHE A 950 24.46 3.04 16.20
CA PHE A 950 24.03 4.28 16.83
C PHE A 950 22.52 4.45 16.75
N PHE A 951 21.91 4.95 17.80
CA PHE A 951 20.55 5.48 17.78
C PHE A 951 20.64 6.99 17.56
N VAL A 952 20.05 7.45 16.46
CA VAL A 952 20.15 8.82 16.00
C VAL A 952 18.83 9.55 16.28
N LEU A 953 18.92 10.67 16.97
CA LEU A 953 17.85 11.64 17.16
C LEU A 953 18.16 12.84 16.28
N LYS A 954 17.30 13.10 15.30
CA LYS A 954 17.53 14.14 14.30
C LYS A 954 16.35 15.11 14.24
N GLU A 955 16.64 16.40 14.29
CA GLU A 955 15.65 17.43 14.03
C GLU A 955 15.17 17.34 12.58
N ARG A 956 13.87 17.60 12.34
CA ARG A 956 13.28 17.40 11.01
C ARG A 956 13.80 18.45 10.02
N PRO A 957 14.52 18.04 8.95
CA PRO A 957 15.11 19.01 8.02
C PRO A 957 14.09 19.86 7.24
N GLY A 958 12.89 19.32 7.03
CA GLY A 958 11.82 19.99 6.29
C GLY A 958 11.10 21.09 7.06
N GLU A 959 11.50 21.37 8.31
CA GLU A 959 11.01 22.50 9.09
C GLU A 959 12.15 23.51 9.33
N PRO A 960 12.70 24.13 8.26
CA PRO A 960 13.82 25.08 8.38
C PRO A 960 13.45 26.24 9.30
N ARG A 961 14.33 26.48 10.27
CA ARG A 961 14.28 27.59 11.24
C ARG A 961 15.40 28.59 10.95
N PHE A 962 15.18 29.83 11.35
CA PHE A 962 16.19 30.88 11.25
C PHE A 962 16.45 31.46 12.63
N GLY A 963 17.70 31.70 12.97
CA GLY A 963 18.07 32.15 14.30
C GLY A 963 19.56 32.17 14.50
N LEU A 964 19.94 32.33 15.76
CA LEU A 964 21.31 32.42 16.23
C LEU A 964 21.40 31.68 17.56
N ASP A 965 22.57 31.20 17.90
CA ASP A 965 22.80 30.59 19.20
C ASP A 965 22.64 31.63 20.32
N ILE A 966 22.24 31.18 21.51
CA ILE A 966 22.09 32.06 22.67
C ILE A 966 23.47 32.58 23.10
N GLU A 967 24.44 31.67 23.15
CA GLU A 967 25.84 31.91 23.50
C GLU A 967 26.72 31.01 22.63
N ARG A 968 27.92 31.48 22.27
CA ARG A 968 28.96 30.66 21.63
C ARG A 968 30.10 30.40 22.61
N GLU A 969 30.53 29.14 22.70
CA GLU A 969 31.82 28.79 23.31
C GLU A 969 32.90 28.68 22.22
N GLY A 970 33.99 29.44 22.36
CA GLY A 970 35.12 29.38 21.42
C GLY A 970 35.05 30.37 20.24
N ALA A 971 35.87 30.10 19.22
CA ALA A 971 35.98 30.93 18.03
C ALA A 971 34.80 30.70 17.07
N LEU A 972 34.47 31.71 16.26
CA LEU A 972 33.49 31.58 15.19
C LEU A 972 34.15 30.84 14.02
N GLU A 973 33.89 29.54 13.86
CA GLU A 973 34.48 28.77 12.76
C GLU A 973 33.53 28.72 11.55
N VAL A 974 32.23 28.48 11.76
CA VAL A 974 31.20 28.47 10.71
C VAL A 974 30.06 29.43 11.06
N TRP A 975 29.26 29.85 10.08
CA TRP A 975 28.12 30.75 10.30
C TRP A 975 27.05 30.13 11.21
N ASN A 976 26.97 28.79 11.25
CA ASN A 976 26.08 28.09 12.17
C ASN A 976 26.49 28.24 13.65
N ASP A 977 27.74 28.63 13.95
CA ASP A 977 28.21 28.93 15.32
C ASP A 977 27.87 30.39 15.75
N LEU A 978 27.18 31.16 14.91
CA LEU A 978 26.91 32.59 15.16
C LEU A 978 25.90 32.76 16.29
N ALA A 979 26.25 33.55 17.31
CA ALA A 979 25.42 33.77 18.48
C ALA A 979 24.89 35.21 18.58
N TRP A 980 23.80 35.41 19.32
CA TRP A 980 23.19 36.71 19.56
C TRP A 980 24.17 37.81 20.03
N PRO A 981 25.15 37.55 20.91
CA PRO A 981 26.14 38.54 21.34
C PRO A 981 27.10 39.00 20.23
N ASP A 982 27.26 38.25 19.14
CA ASP A 982 28.15 38.62 18.03
C ASP A 982 27.50 39.67 17.11
N VAL A 983 26.17 39.69 17.03
CA VAL A 983 25.40 40.57 16.13
C VAL A 983 24.74 41.75 16.82
N ILE A 984 24.56 41.69 18.14
CA ILE A 984 24.01 42.78 18.95
C ILE A 984 25.14 43.43 19.76
N PRO A 985 25.36 44.76 19.65
CA PRO A 985 26.36 45.47 20.45
C PRO A 985 26.11 45.30 21.97
N ALA A 986 27.18 45.10 22.74
CA ALA A 986 27.10 44.97 24.20
C ALA A 986 26.57 46.27 24.85
N GLY A 987 25.28 46.26 25.22
CA GLY A 987 24.61 47.41 25.85
C GLY A 987 23.17 47.58 25.38
N GLY A 988 22.32 46.57 25.58
CA GLY A 988 20.88 46.67 25.33
C GLY A 988 20.26 47.73 26.24
N GLY A 989 19.76 48.82 25.65
CA GLY A 989 18.90 49.76 26.35
C GLY A 989 17.58 49.11 26.78
N ALA A 990 16.81 49.79 27.63
CA ALA A 990 15.44 49.38 27.93
C ALA A 990 14.57 49.47 26.66
N GLY A 991 14.24 48.35 26.02
CA GLY A 991 13.41 48.27 24.81
C GLY A 991 13.63 46.98 24.00
N PRO A 992 12.84 46.75 22.93
CA PRO A 992 12.99 45.57 22.09
C PRO A 992 14.31 45.57 21.34
N THR A 993 14.93 44.40 21.26
CA THR A 993 16.24 44.23 20.60
C THR A 993 16.06 43.67 19.20
N TYR A 994 16.57 44.40 18.21
CA TYR A 994 16.54 44.03 16.80
C TYR A 994 17.95 43.86 16.24
N ILE A 995 18.13 42.95 15.28
CA ILE A 995 19.32 42.93 14.43
C ILE A 995 19.28 44.20 13.56
N ARG A 996 20.38 44.96 13.58
CA ARG A 996 20.51 46.23 12.82
C ARG A 996 21.58 46.10 11.75
N LEU A 997 21.24 46.55 10.54
CA LEU A 997 22.11 46.60 9.38
C LEU A 997 22.41 48.07 9.02
N ASP A 998 23.15 48.74 9.89
CA ASP A 998 23.57 50.15 9.74
C ASP A 998 25.10 50.31 9.91
N ALA A 999 25.58 51.54 10.07
CA ALA A 999 27.02 51.81 10.17
C ALA A 999 27.70 51.14 11.39
N ASP A 1000 26.93 50.72 12.40
CA ASP A 1000 27.43 50.06 13.61
C ASP A 1000 27.32 48.53 13.53
N THR A 1001 26.98 47.97 12.35
CA THR A 1001 26.88 46.51 12.14
C THR A 1001 28.24 45.85 12.40
N PRO A 1002 28.34 44.88 13.34
CA PRO A 1002 29.58 44.15 13.58
C PRO A 1002 29.93 43.28 12.37
N THR A 1003 31.22 43.06 12.12
CA THR A 1003 31.71 42.19 11.04
C THR A 1003 32.57 41.07 11.64
N PRO A 1004 31.95 40.04 12.25
CA PRO A 1004 32.69 38.97 12.91
C PRO A 1004 33.49 38.14 11.88
N PRO A 1005 34.79 37.91 12.09
CA PRO A 1005 35.61 37.09 11.19
C PRO A 1005 35.42 35.59 11.48
N LEU A 1006 35.46 34.77 10.43
CA LEU A 1006 35.53 33.31 10.55
C LEU A 1006 36.99 32.86 10.79
N GLU A 1007 37.20 31.96 11.74
CA GLU A 1007 38.47 31.28 11.98
C GLU A 1007 38.50 29.91 11.30
N THR A 1008 39.66 29.48 10.83
CA THR A 1008 39.78 28.18 10.15
C THR A 1008 39.53 27.03 11.13
N PRO A 1009 38.58 26.13 10.85
CA PRO A 1009 38.23 25.07 11.77
C PRO A 1009 39.37 24.08 11.97
N THR A 1010 39.48 23.57 13.20
CA THR A 1010 40.36 22.42 13.50
C THR A 1010 39.69 21.08 13.24
N ASP A 1011 38.35 21.07 13.20
CA ASP A 1011 37.52 19.92 12.94
C ASP A 1011 37.35 19.65 11.42
N PRO A 1012 37.73 18.47 10.91
CA PRO A 1012 37.48 18.09 9.52
C PRO A 1012 36.02 18.19 9.10
N GLU A 1013 35.05 17.94 9.99
CA GLU A 1013 33.61 17.95 9.66
C GLU A 1013 33.13 19.36 9.26
N LYS A 1014 33.68 20.40 9.89
CA LYS A 1014 33.36 21.80 9.59
C LYS A 1014 34.06 22.34 8.35
N THR A 1015 35.04 21.63 7.79
CA THR A 1015 35.89 22.15 6.71
C THR A 1015 35.12 22.45 5.42
N ALA A 1016 34.14 21.60 5.07
CA ALA A 1016 33.30 21.83 3.90
C ALA A 1016 32.42 23.08 4.07
N GLN A 1017 31.72 23.18 5.20
CA GLN A 1017 30.89 24.33 5.53
C GLN A 1017 31.70 25.63 5.65
N PHE A 1018 32.87 25.60 6.28
CA PHE A 1018 33.77 26.76 6.34
C PHE A 1018 34.16 27.28 4.95
N THR A 1019 34.38 26.38 3.99
CA THR A 1019 34.73 26.76 2.62
C THR A 1019 33.59 27.52 1.96
N GLU A 1020 32.35 27.08 2.13
CA GLU A 1020 31.15 27.77 1.65
C GLU A 1020 30.94 29.11 2.38
N ASP A 1021 31.02 29.09 3.71
CA ASP A 1021 30.79 30.23 4.58
C ASP A 1021 31.79 31.36 4.35
N SER A 1022 33.04 31.02 4.01
CA SER A 1022 34.10 31.99 3.69
C SER A 1022 33.83 32.82 2.43
N ALA A 1023 32.89 32.40 1.59
CA ALA A 1023 32.45 33.16 0.42
C ALA A 1023 31.47 34.30 0.78
N LEU A 1024 30.92 34.30 2.00
CA LEU A 1024 29.93 35.26 2.47
C LEU A 1024 30.53 36.17 3.54
N THR A 1025 29.93 37.33 3.77
CA THR A 1025 30.38 38.27 4.80
C THR A 1025 29.20 38.96 5.44
N TRP A 1026 29.13 38.91 6.77
CA TRP A 1026 28.18 39.69 7.54
C TRP A 1026 28.62 41.16 7.62
N ASN A 1027 27.84 42.06 7.02
CA ASN A 1027 28.08 43.51 7.03
C ASN A 1027 26.77 44.30 6.80
N ALA A 1028 26.84 45.63 6.85
CA ALA A 1028 25.66 46.50 6.67
C ALA A 1028 25.00 46.39 5.29
N GLU A 1029 25.76 46.03 4.24
CA GLU A 1029 25.31 45.95 2.84
C GLU A 1029 24.81 44.55 2.45
N ILE A 1030 24.84 43.56 3.37
CA ILE A 1030 24.47 42.16 3.11
C ILE A 1030 23.11 42.00 2.43
N ASN A 1031 23.01 41.20 1.38
CA ASN A 1031 21.71 41.01 0.71
C ASN A 1031 20.81 40.04 1.52
N ALA A 1032 19.52 39.97 1.19
CA ALA A 1032 18.56 39.15 1.94
C ALA A 1032 18.75 37.62 1.78
N ALA A 1033 19.35 37.15 0.68
CA ALA A 1033 19.65 35.73 0.48
C ALA A 1033 20.85 35.30 1.33
N ASP A 1034 21.93 36.08 1.34
CA ASP A 1034 23.11 35.80 2.16
C ASP A 1034 22.72 35.81 3.65
N LEU A 1035 21.87 36.76 4.05
CA LEU A 1035 21.36 36.84 5.41
C LEU A 1035 20.49 35.61 5.77
N ALA A 1036 19.64 35.16 4.85
CA ALA A 1036 18.84 33.95 5.05
C ALA A 1036 19.73 32.70 5.18
N TYR A 1037 20.80 32.59 4.38
CA TYR A 1037 21.77 31.52 4.50
C TYR A 1037 22.50 31.54 5.85
N ILE A 1038 23.02 32.70 6.28
CA ILE A 1038 23.75 32.80 7.55
C ILE A 1038 22.84 32.52 8.76
N LEU A 1039 21.60 32.99 8.72
CA LEU A 1039 20.64 32.77 9.80
C LEU A 1039 19.99 31.39 9.77
N PHE A 1040 20.16 30.62 8.69
CA PHE A 1040 19.58 29.29 8.59
C PHE A 1040 20.27 28.35 9.59
N GLN A 1041 19.48 27.76 10.47
CA GLN A 1041 19.96 26.86 11.51
C GLN A 1041 19.92 25.42 10.99
N ALA A 1042 21.10 24.80 10.89
CA ALA A 1042 21.22 23.44 10.39
C ALA A 1042 20.52 22.46 11.34
N PRO A 1043 19.74 21.48 10.82
CA PRO A 1043 19.05 20.52 11.67
C PRO A 1043 20.04 19.72 12.52
N VAL A 1044 19.82 19.73 13.83
CA VAL A 1044 20.71 19.06 14.77
C VAL A 1044 20.54 17.55 14.69
N LEU A 1045 21.67 16.83 14.76
CA LEU A 1045 21.73 15.37 14.80
C LEU A 1045 22.56 14.95 16.00
N ILE A 1046 21.97 14.12 16.87
CA ILE A 1046 22.69 13.48 17.98
C ILE A 1046 22.65 11.97 17.75
N ALA A 1047 23.83 11.35 17.79
CA ALA A 1047 24.00 9.91 17.69
C ALA A 1047 24.50 9.36 19.04
N ILE A 1048 23.80 8.38 19.60
CA ILE A 1048 24.14 7.74 20.87
C ILE A 1048 24.42 6.27 20.59
N HIS A 1049 25.61 5.78 20.95
CA HIS A 1049 25.96 4.39 20.65
C HIS A 1049 25.18 3.42 21.55
N ALA A 1050 24.71 2.29 21.02
CA ALA A 1050 23.95 1.31 21.81
C ALA A 1050 24.68 0.88 23.08
N ARG A 1051 26.01 0.74 23.00
CA ARG A 1051 26.88 0.39 24.13
C ARG A 1051 26.78 1.37 25.31
N GLU A 1052 26.52 2.66 25.09
CA GLU A 1052 26.40 3.60 26.21
C GLU A 1052 25.13 3.35 27.07
N MET A 1053 24.17 2.61 26.50
CA MET A 1053 22.90 2.26 27.14
C MET A 1053 22.85 0.80 27.62
N LEU A 1054 23.85 -0.02 27.28
CA LEU A 1054 23.98 -1.42 27.65
C LEU A 1054 25.19 -1.56 28.59
N GLN A 1055 25.12 -2.38 29.64
CA GLN A 1055 26.30 -2.55 30.52
C GLN A 1055 27.47 -3.20 29.76
N ASP A 1056 28.70 -2.80 30.11
CA ASP A 1056 29.89 -3.59 29.77
C ASP A 1056 29.76 -4.94 30.49
N GLY A 1057 29.55 -6.01 29.70
CA GLY A 1057 29.33 -7.37 30.20
C GLY A 1057 30.54 -8.01 30.87
#